data_AF-A0A914LWZ6-F1
#
_entry.id   AF-A0A914LWZ6-F1
#
_cell.length_a   1.000
_cell.length_b   1.000
_cell.length_c   1.000
_cell.angle_alpha   90.00
_cell.angle_beta   90.00
_cell.angle_gamma   90.00
#
_symmetry.space_group_name_H-M   'P 1'
#
loop_
_entity.id
_entity.type
_entity.pdbx_description
1 polymer ?
#
loop_
_entity_poly.entity_id
_entity_poly.type
_entity_poly.pdbx_seq_one_letter_code
_entity_poly.pdbx_strand_id
1 'polypeptide(L)'
;MSVTLLLGAQWGDEGKGKVLDYLIGHYKIGIVARSQGGNNAGHTVVVNNHEYDFHLLPSGMATKECINIIGNGVVVNLDALFSEIEKNGFKFGTGDDEGDRKLFISDCAHLVLPVHIEADGFQESLLEEKAKLGTTKRGIGPTYSSKCFRIGVRLGDLLNDSQNFEKRYREQVKFYSKIFSNINTNVDADLQKLKEHASQIKKLGLACNTTMLLHKYRQEGRAILVEGANGTLLDIDFGTYPFVTSSNSTAGGACTGLGIPPTCITRIVGISKAYQTRVGFGPFPTELLNKDGTANKEGEKLQQIGAEFGVTTGRKRRCGWLDLVLLRYSCIINGFTSLAITKVDVLDTFEQIKVGIAYNLDGVEILHPPATINDWHKIKVEYKMFPGWMSDTSKARTFDQLPQECRDYLTFIEQNVKVPIEFIGVGKSRDALIVSEMSWKNTDPLELWKTSTTLPITENKIKRNDEVEGSYQQPPAPVRIRFWMSTKQIDSRQRTDYFWKLILAWPDDWERRAIIWTKAVISVTNTLTAFYITNKITADVFLIDPKLDFLQTLRRIPAKSPFVMFALVGFISQMLTMTFILYPYLMYEGQLSTLSLTGRAVALSLGMGMLIPLFSVPPIANSAFLSHREKLGMRKLPTGSVFDLLAQTFECTRSVWRKLPVIAGVNVAAAGIVVCSMAWARNRIHSKLDIDADLINELVANSEYYQNQKRGVIGQKLHSIGSWLTSPKVLDFFERKRVSSPDSPHDI
;
A
#
# COMPACT_ATOMS: atom_id res chain seq x y z
N MET A 1 3.50 5.16 18.56
CA MET A 1 4.96 5.07 18.37
C MET A 1 5.34 6.20 17.43
N SER A 2 6.26 7.10 17.79
CA SER A 2 6.41 8.36 17.05
C SER A 2 7.41 8.27 15.90
N VAL A 3 6.90 8.22 14.66
CA VAL A 3 7.64 8.74 13.50
C VAL A 3 7.08 10.13 13.17
N THR A 4 7.97 11.11 13.18
CA THR A 4 7.69 12.50 12.80
C THR A 4 8.31 12.78 11.45
N LEU A 5 7.55 13.29 10.49
CA LEU A 5 8.07 13.80 9.23
C LEU A 5 8.29 15.32 9.29
N LEU A 6 9.32 15.81 8.62
CA LEU A 6 9.63 17.23 8.47
C LEU A 6 9.82 17.55 6.99
N LEU A 7 8.82 18.18 6.36
CA LEU A 7 8.73 18.31 4.90
C LEU A 7 8.67 19.77 4.46
N GLY A 8 9.22 20.08 3.29
CA GLY A 8 9.06 21.40 2.67
C GLY A 8 7.66 21.56 2.07
N ALA A 9 6.96 22.65 2.39
CA ALA A 9 5.63 22.96 1.87
C ALA A 9 5.66 23.80 0.57
N GLN A 10 6.86 24.20 0.11
CA GLN A 10 7.08 25.09 -1.03
C GLN A 10 8.00 24.42 -2.07
N TRP A 11 8.80 25.20 -2.81
CA TRP A 11 9.83 24.71 -3.73
C TRP A 11 11.20 24.44 -3.05
N GLY A 12 11.23 24.19 -1.74
CA GLY A 12 12.47 24.00 -0.98
C GLY A 12 13.00 25.28 -0.32
N ASP A 13 14.20 25.19 0.25
CA ASP A 13 14.89 26.26 0.98
C ASP A 13 14.15 26.85 2.20
N GLU A 14 13.10 26.20 2.71
CA GLU A 14 12.17 26.75 3.72
C GLU A 14 12.75 26.83 5.16
N GLY A 15 14.04 26.57 5.36
CA GLY A 15 14.69 26.66 6.67
C GLY A 15 14.49 25.46 7.59
N LYS A 16 14.19 24.27 7.04
CA LYS A 16 13.91 23.02 7.78
C LYS A 16 14.88 22.73 8.93
N GLY A 17 16.18 23.02 8.75
CA GLY A 17 17.23 22.77 9.73
C GLY A 17 16.98 23.33 11.14
N LYS A 18 16.34 24.50 11.28
CA LYS A 18 16.08 25.08 12.61
C LYS A 18 15.02 24.29 13.39
N VAL A 19 13.93 23.90 12.72
CA VAL A 19 12.86 23.12 13.35
C VAL A 19 13.34 21.68 13.62
N LEU A 20 14.15 21.11 12.72
CA LEU A 20 14.82 19.83 12.92
C LEU A 20 15.67 19.83 14.20
N ASP A 21 16.52 20.84 14.37
CA ASP A 21 17.39 20.97 15.53
C ASP A 21 16.60 21.20 16.84
N TYR A 22 15.55 22.03 16.81
CA TYR A 22 14.63 22.16 17.94
C TYR A 22 13.97 20.82 18.29
N LEU A 23 13.46 20.09 17.29
CA LEU A 23 12.81 18.80 17.50
C LEU A 23 13.76 17.77 18.13
N ILE A 24 15.01 17.69 17.65
CA ILE A 24 16.05 16.82 18.21
C ILE A 24 16.34 17.20 19.67
N GLY A 25 16.60 18.47 19.95
CA GLY A 25 16.98 18.94 21.28
C GLY A 25 15.85 18.82 22.32
N HIS A 26 14.65 19.28 21.98
CA HIS A 26 13.51 19.34 22.89
C HIS A 26 12.89 17.95 23.13
N TYR A 27 12.61 17.19 22.07
CA TYR A 27 11.99 15.86 22.17
C TYR A 27 13.01 14.72 22.29
N LYS A 28 14.31 15.03 22.41
CA LYS A 28 15.44 14.08 22.58
C LYS A 28 15.45 12.99 21.51
N ILE A 29 15.24 13.37 20.25
CA ILE A 29 15.09 12.43 19.13
C ILE A 29 16.46 11.87 18.73
N GLY A 30 16.75 10.64 19.18
CA GLY A 30 18.04 9.97 18.92
C GLY A 30 18.20 9.37 17.51
N ILE A 31 17.25 9.54 16.58
CA ILE A 31 17.33 9.00 15.22
C ILE A 31 16.82 10.03 14.19
N VAL A 32 17.64 10.31 13.17
CA VAL A 32 17.29 11.17 12.04
C VAL A 32 17.51 10.43 10.72
N ALA A 33 16.50 10.41 9.85
CA ALA A 33 16.53 9.65 8.59
C ALA A 33 16.22 10.53 7.36
N ARG A 34 17.02 10.41 6.30
CA ARG A 34 16.75 10.97 4.96
C ARG A 34 16.11 9.90 4.08
N SER A 35 14.94 10.17 3.52
CA SER A 35 14.17 9.17 2.74
C SER A 35 14.32 9.28 1.22
N GLN A 36 14.55 10.47 0.67
CA GLN A 36 14.51 10.75 -0.77
C GLN A 36 15.59 11.75 -1.24
N GLY A 37 15.57 12.04 -2.54
CA GLY A 37 16.48 13.00 -3.19
C GLY A 37 17.90 12.44 -3.32
N GLY A 38 18.88 13.33 -3.34
CA GLY A 38 20.31 13.03 -3.25
C GLY A 38 21.08 14.28 -2.81
N ASN A 39 22.27 14.52 -3.36
CA ASN A 39 23.07 15.73 -3.09
C ASN A 39 22.55 16.98 -3.83
N ASN A 40 21.32 17.02 -4.34
CA ASN A 40 20.74 18.18 -5.05
C ASN A 40 20.05 19.19 -4.13
N ALA A 41 19.50 18.74 -3.00
CA ALA A 41 19.13 19.62 -1.91
C ALA A 41 20.35 19.91 -1.05
N GLY A 42 20.36 21.04 -0.35
CA GLY A 42 21.32 21.29 0.72
C GLY A 42 21.02 22.58 1.48
N HIS A 43 21.47 22.63 2.73
CA HIS A 43 21.20 23.71 3.66
C HIS A 43 22.23 23.71 4.80
N THR A 44 22.39 24.87 5.43
CA THR A 44 23.28 25.06 6.58
C THR A 44 22.49 24.91 7.89
N VAL A 45 23.08 24.27 8.90
CA VAL A 45 22.55 24.18 10.28
C VAL A 45 23.61 24.70 11.24
N VAL A 46 23.22 25.51 12.23
CA VAL A 46 24.14 26.08 13.22
C VAL A 46 23.89 25.42 14.57
N VAL A 47 24.88 24.69 15.09
CA VAL A 47 24.81 24.00 16.39
C VAL A 47 26.04 24.38 17.20
N ASN A 48 25.82 24.84 18.44
CA ASN A 48 26.89 25.28 19.36
C ASN A 48 27.86 26.30 18.73
N ASN A 49 27.31 27.26 17.97
CA ASN A 49 28.04 28.27 17.19
C ASN A 49 28.96 27.73 16.07
N HIS A 50 28.88 26.44 15.74
CA HIS A 50 29.50 25.87 14.55
C HIS A 50 28.47 25.73 13.43
N GLU A 51 28.81 26.19 12.22
CA GLU A 51 27.98 25.98 11.03
C GLU A 51 28.34 24.62 10.38
N TYR A 52 27.33 23.91 9.88
CA TYR A 52 27.46 22.64 9.16
C TYR A 52 26.65 22.71 7.87
N ASP A 53 27.26 22.37 6.73
CA ASP A 53 26.60 22.34 5.43
C ASP A 53 26.24 20.90 5.05
N PHE A 54 24.95 20.63 4.92
CA PHE A 54 24.43 19.30 4.58
C PHE A 54 23.87 19.24 3.16
N HIS A 55 24.07 18.11 2.47
CA HIS A 55 23.50 17.79 1.16
C HIS A 55 22.93 16.35 1.14
N LEU A 56 23.74 15.32 1.36
CA LEU A 56 23.33 13.91 1.45
C LEU A 56 23.14 13.44 2.89
N LEU A 57 23.95 13.92 3.83
CA LEU A 57 23.87 13.50 5.22
C LEU A 57 22.55 13.99 5.86
N PRO A 58 21.95 13.23 6.79
CA PRO A 58 20.88 13.74 7.63
C PRO A 58 21.43 14.79 8.60
N SER A 59 20.72 15.89 8.81
CA SER A 59 21.16 17.02 9.65
C SER A 59 21.38 16.65 11.12
N GLY A 60 20.84 15.51 11.58
CA GLY A 60 21.16 14.93 12.88
C GLY A 60 22.66 14.63 13.05
N MET A 61 23.44 14.61 11.97
CA MET A 61 24.90 14.51 11.99
C MET A 61 25.59 15.70 12.68
N ALA A 62 24.89 16.81 12.95
CA ALA A 62 25.42 17.86 13.83
C ALA A 62 25.46 17.42 15.31
N THR A 63 24.45 16.67 15.77
CA THR A 63 24.34 16.11 17.14
C THR A 63 25.14 14.80 17.24
N LYS A 64 25.93 14.60 18.31
CA LYS A 64 26.85 13.45 18.42
C LYS A 64 26.10 12.15 18.75
N GLU A 65 25.03 12.28 19.53
CA GLU A 65 24.22 11.20 20.07
C GLU A 65 23.22 10.63 19.05
N CYS A 66 22.96 11.36 17.97
CA CYS A 66 22.00 10.99 16.94
C CYS A 66 22.50 9.86 16.04
N ILE A 67 21.64 8.87 15.81
CA ILE A 67 21.80 7.84 14.81
C ILE A 67 21.24 8.35 13.49
N ASN A 68 22.10 8.50 12.49
CA ASN A 68 21.74 9.08 11.20
C ASN A 68 21.55 7.98 10.15
N ILE A 69 20.49 8.07 9.35
CA ILE A 69 20.10 7.02 8.40
C ILE A 69 19.86 7.59 7.00
N ILE A 70 20.48 7.00 5.99
CA ILE A 70 20.22 7.27 4.57
C ILE A 70 19.40 6.10 4.00
N GLY A 71 18.17 6.41 3.59
CA GLY A 71 17.14 5.44 3.16
C GLY A 71 17.36 4.84 1.76
N ASN A 72 16.61 3.78 1.46
CA ASN A 72 16.60 3.11 0.15
C ASN A 72 15.98 3.97 -0.96
N GLY A 73 15.28 5.05 -0.63
CA GLY A 73 14.74 6.01 -1.59
C GLY A 73 15.79 6.98 -2.12
N VAL A 74 16.84 7.27 -1.35
CA VAL A 74 17.92 8.21 -1.69
C VAL A 74 18.79 7.68 -2.83
N VAL A 75 19.24 8.57 -3.73
CA VAL A 75 20.33 8.32 -4.67
C VAL A 75 21.63 8.91 -4.14
N VAL A 76 22.64 8.07 -3.92
CA VAL A 76 23.86 8.41 -3.18
C VAL A 76 25.02 8.56 -4.15
N ASN A 77 25.64 9.73 -4.15
CA ASN A 77 26.93 9.98 -4.81
C ASN A 77 28.04 9.81 -3.76
N LEU A 78 28.94 8.85 -3.95
CA LEU A 78 29.96 8.51 -2.95
C LEU A 78 31.06 9.59 -2.82
N ASP A 79 31.46 10.23 -3.92
CA ASP A 79 32.39 11.36 -3.89
C ASP A 79 31.82 12.53 -3.07
N ALA A 80 30.55 12.87 -3.31
CA ALA A 80 29.87 13.93 -2.58
C ALA A 80 29.69 13.57 -1.10
N LEU A 81 29.34 12.32 -0.79
CA LEU A 81 29.19 11.85 0.59
C LEU A 81 30.49 11.97 1.39
N PHE A 82 31.62 11.49 0.83
CA PHE A 82 32.91 11.57 1.52
C PHE A 82 33.45 13.01 1.59
N SER A 83 33.25 13.83 0.55
CA SER A 83 33.59 15.26 0.59
C SER A 83 32.76 16.04 1.62
N GLU A 84 31.48 15.70 1.79
CA GLU A 84 30.60 16.30 2.81
C GLU A 84 30.97 15.86 4.23
N ILE A 85 31.41 14.61 4.41
CA ILE A 85 31.99 14.09 5.66
C ILE A 85 33.27 14.86 6.03
N GLU A 86 34.20 14.99 5.08
CA GLU A 86 35.49 15.65 5.29
C GLU A 86 35.33 17.15 5.56
N LYS A 87 34.55 17.87 4.74
CA LYS A 87 34.30 19.31 4.88
C LYS A 87 33.71 19.67 6.25
N ASN A 88 32.80 18.85 6.78
CA ASN A 88 32.19 19.08 8.08
C ASN A 88 33.01 18.51 9.26
N GLY A 89 34.20 17.95 9.00
CA GLY A 89 35.11 17.41 10.02
C GLY A 89 34.58 16.17 10.76
N PHE A 90 33.67 15.41 10.15
CA PHE A 90 33.02 14.28 10.81
C PHE A 90 33.94 13.06 10.89
N LYS A 91 34.06 12.51 12.10
CA LYS A 91 34.81 11.28 12.39
C LYS A 91 33.88 10.09 12.62
N PHE A 92 34.35 8.93 12.18
CA PHE A 92 33.69 7.64 12.27
C PHE A 92 34.72 6.58 12.67
N GLY A 93 34.31 5.68 13.55
CA GLY A 93 35.13 4.62 14.12
C GLY A 93 34.22 3.48 14.61
N THR A 94 34.71 2.63 15.51
CA THR A 94 33.95 1.47 16.02
C THR A 94 32.86 1.86 17.02
N GLY A 95 32.84 3.10 17.50
CA GLY A 95 31.90 3.60 18.49
C GLY A 95 32.40 3.55 19.94
N ASP A 96 33.68 3.21 20.14
CA ASP A 96 34.35 3.11 21.44
C ASP A 96 35.09 4.42 21.84
N ASP A 97 35.46 5.26 20.86
CA ASP A 97 36.19 6.52 21.05
C ASP A 97 35.26 7.73 21.31
N GLU A 98 35.74 8.73 22.07
CA GLU A 98 35.02 9.97 22.38
C GLU A 98 34.86 10.95 21.20
N GLY A 99 34.45 10.50 20.02
CA GLY A 99 34.20 11.37 18.86
C GLY A 99 33.22 10.84 17.83
N ASP A 100 33.00 9.53 17.80
CA ASP A 100 32.34 8.85 16.68
C ASP A 100 30.87 9.25 16.50
N ARG A 101 30.53 9.66 15.28
CA ARG A 101 29.14 9.85 14.83
C ARG A 101 28.61 8.58 14.19
N LYS A 102 27.31 8.32 14.31
CA LYS A 102 26.67 7.08 13.85
C LYS A 102 25.87 7.34 12.58
N LEU A 103 26.30 6.75 11.46
CA LEU A 103 25.66 6.85 10.14
C LEU A 103 25.42 5.44 9.55
N PHE A 104 24.22 5.19 9.07
CA PHE A 104 23.83 3.94 8.40
C PHE A 104 23.19 4.23 7.03
N ILE A 105 23.77 3.67 5.98
CA ILE A 105 23.36 3.84 4.59
C ILE A 105 22.68 2.55 4.14
N SER A 106 21.55 2.68 3.45
CA SER A 106 20.83 1.52 2.92
C SER A 106 21.66 0.77 1.88
N ASP A 107 21.82 -0.53 2.07
CA ASP A 107 22.29 -1.46 1.02
C ASP A 107 21.43 -1.37 -0.27
N CYS A 108 20.18 -0.97 -0.15
CA CYS A 108 19.25 -0.79 -1.26
C CYS A 108 19.24 0.63 -1.86
N ALA A 109 20.01 1.58 -1.32
CA ALA A 109 20.17 2.91 -1.92
C ALA A 109 20.86 2.80 -3.29
N HIS A 110 20.39 3.58 -4.26
CA HIS A 110 20.94 3.56 -5.62
C HIS A 110 22.16 4.48 -5.72
N LEU A 111 23.16 4.09 -6.50
CA LEU A 111 24.38 4.87 -6.65
C LEU A 111 24.26 5.84 -7.84
N VAL A 112 24.61 7.10 -7.57
CA VAL A 112 24.87 8.11 -8.61
C VAL A 112 26.27 7.86 -9.14
N LEU A 113 26.37 7.68 -10.46
CA LEU A 113 27.61 7.30 -11.14
C LEU A 113 28.10 8.46 -12.02
N PRO A 114 29.39 8.54 -12.38
CA PRO A 114 29.92 9.58 -13.28
C PRO A 114 29.11 9.75 -14.57
N VAL A 115 28.73 8.64 -15.23
CA VAL A 115 27.87 8.68 -16.43
C VAL A 115 26.49 9.31 -16.19
N HIS A 116 25.93 9.23 -14.98
CA HIS A 116 24.67 9.88 -14.65
C HIS A 116 24.85 11.41 -14.57
N ILE A 117 26.00 11.90 -14.09
CA ILE A 117 26.33 13.34 -14.03
C ILE A 117 26.48 13.90 -15.45
N GLU A 118 27.23 13.19 -16.31
CA GLU A 118 27.37 13.54 -17.72
C GLU A 118 26.00 13.59 -18.43
N ALA A 119 25.16 12.56 -18.25
CA ALA A 119 23.82 12.51 -18.84
C ALA A 119 22.91 13.67 -18.37
N ASP A 120 22.97 14.06 -17.09
CA ASP A 120 22.22 15.22 -16.54
C ASP A 120 22.73 16.53 -17.17
N GLY A 121 24.05 16.65 -17.35
CA GLY A 121 24.70 17.74 -18.06
C GLY A 121 24.28 17.87 -19.53
N PHE A 122 24.23 16.75 -20.26
CA PHE A 122 23.83 16.67 -21.66
C PHE A 122 22.33 16.90 -21.87
N GLN A 123 21.45 16.34 -21.02
CA GLN A 123 20.01 16.56 -21.11
C GLN A 123 19.66 18.06 -21.02
N GLU A 124 20.25 18.79 -20.07
CA GLU A 124 20.11 20.26 -19.97
C GLU A 124 20.74 21.04 -21.14
N SER A 125 21.70 20.46 -21.87
CA SER A 125 22.29 21.13 -23.06
C SER A 125 21.47 20.95 -24.34
N LEU A 126 20.59 19.95 -24.39
CA LEU A 126 19.71 19.68 -25.52
C LEU A 126 18.38 20.46 -25.45
N LEU A 127 18.11 21.13 -24.33
CA LEU A 127 16.92 21.96 -24.12
C LEU A 127 17.21 23.43 -24.47
N GLU A 128 16.27 24.07 -25.18
CA GLU A 128 16.26 25.51 -25.39
C GLU A 128 16.30 26.27 -24.04
N GLU A 129 16.87 27.49 -24.00
CA GLU A 129 17.01 28.27 -22.75
C GLU A 129 15.71 28.43 -21.95
N LYS A 130 14.55 28.50 -22.63
CA LYS A 130 13.22 28.60 -21.98
C LYS A 130 12.63 27.25 -21.54
N ALA A 131 13.13 26.15 -22.09
CA ALA A 131 12.68 24.79 -21.83
C ALA A 131 13.55 24.03 -20.83
N LYS A 132 14.76 24.54 -20.52
CA LYS A 132 15.64 24.01 -19.47
C LYS A 132 14.90 23.87 -18.15
N LEU A 133 15.15 22.76 -17.46
CA LEU A 133 14.63 22.53 -16.12
C LEU A 133 15.48 23.28 -15.08
N GLY A 134 16.74 23.57 -15.41
CA GLY A 134 17.68 24.26 -14.54
C GLY A 134 18.31 23.31 -13.51
N THR A 135 18.54 22.05 -13.89
CA THR A 135 18.95 20.98 -12.96
C THR A 135 20.24 21.32 -12.22
N THR A 136 20.51 20.59 -11.14
CA THR A 136 21.75 20.75 -10.37
C THR A 136 22.98 20.19 -11.07
N LYS A 137 22.83 19.48 -12.20
CA LYS A 137 23.92 18.74 -12.90
C LYS A 137 24.71 17.85 -11.92
N ARG A 138 23.96 17.02 -11.18
CA ARG A 138 24.47 16.10 -10.13
C ARG A 138 24.08 14.64 -10.38
N GLY A 139 23.46 14.33 -11.52
CA GLY A 139 23.12 12.97 -11.94
C GLY A 139 21.84 12.40 -11.33
N ILE A 140 21.05 13.22 -10.63
CA ILE A 140 19.87 12.76 -9.89
C ILE A 140 18.82 12.17 -10.83
N GLY A 141 18.39 12.94 -11.84
CA GLY A 141 17.37 12.51 -12.81
C GLY A 141 17.77 11.21 -13.53
N PRO A 142 18.96 11.14 -14.17
CA PRO A 142 19.45 9.91 -14.79
C PRO A 142 19.55 8.72 -13.80
N THR A 143 19.93 8.93 -12.54
CA THR A 143 19.97 7.83 -11.55
C THR A 143 18.58 7.31 -11.22
N TYR A 144 17.57 8.18 -11.04
CA TYR A 144 16.17 7.76 -10.86
C TYR A 144 15.60 7.10 -12.13
N SER A 145 15.95 7.59 -13.32
CA SER A 145 15.60 6.93 -14.59
C SER A 145 16.22 5.53 -14.70
N SER A 146 17.49 5.35 -14.35
CA SER A 146 18.16 4.04 -14.29
C SER A 146 17.49 3.09 -13.28
N LYS A 147 17.02 3.60 -12.13
CA LYS A 147 16.21 2.86 -11.15
C LYS A 147 14.87 2.41 -11.75
N CYS A 148 14.13 3.30 -12.40
CA CYS A 148 12.84 2.98 -13.04
C CYS A 148 12.97 2.03 -14.24
N PHE A 149 14.03 2.16 -15.05
CA PHE A 149 14.37 1.20 -16.11
C PHE A 149 14.88 -0.14 -15.56
N ARG A 150 15.18 -0.25 -14.25
CA ARG A 150 15.73 -1.43 -13.56
C ARG A 150 17.14 -1.82 -14.01
N ILE A 151 17.88 -0.88 -14.60
CA ILE A 151 19.30 -1.03 -14.96
C ILE A 151 20.23 -0.54 -13.84
N GLY A 152 19.77 0.41 -13.03
CA GLY A 152 20.52 1.09 -11.97
C GLY A 152 21.11 0.17 -10.90
N VAL A 153 22.34 0.47 -10.49
CA VAL A 153 23.10 -0.26 -9.45
C VAL A 153 22.95 0.37 -8.07
N ARG A 154 23.07 -0.45 -7.04
CA ARG A 154 22.88 -0.09 -5.62
C ARG A 154 24.15 -0.27 -4.81
N LEU A 155 24.18 0.30 -3.60
CA LEU A 155 25.31 0.16 -2.68
C LEU A 155 25.61 -1.31 -2.35
N GLY A 156 24.58 -2.12 -2.05
CA GLY A 156 24.73 -3.55 -1.79
C GLY A 156 25.28 -4.33 -2.99
N ASP A 157 24.98 -3.91 -4.23
CA ASP A 157 25.54 -4.50 -5.44
C ASP A 157 27.06 -4.24 -5.48
N LEU A 158 27.50 -3.00 -5.24
CA LEU A 158 28.92 -2.62 -5.18
C LEU A 158 29.68 -3.33 -4.06
N LEU A 159 29.08 -3.44 -2.86
CA LEU A 159 29.75 -4.02 -1.70
C LEU A 159 29.84 -5.54 -1.75
N ASN A 160 28.82 -6.23 -2.26
CA ASN A 160 28.68 -7.69 -2.10
C ASN A 160 28.80 -8.48 -3.41
N ASP A 161 28.64 -7.84 -4.58
CA ASP A 161 28.66 -8.49 -5.89
C ASP A 161 29.45 -7.63 -6.91
N SER A 162 30.70 -7.33 -6.57
CA SER A 162 31.52 -6.35 -7.29
C SER A 162 31.79 -6.71 -8.76
N GLN A 163 31.74 -8.00 -9.13
CA GLN A 163 31.92 -8.46 -10.52
C GLN A 163 30.68 -8.14 -11.38
N ASN A 164 29.49 -8.42 -10.86
CA ASN A 164 28.22 -8.08 -11.52
C ASN A 164 27.98 -6.57 -11.52
N PHE A 165 28.33 -5.88 -10.43
CA PHE A 165 28.34 -4.41 -10.37
C PHE A 165 29.17 -3.82 -11.52
N GLU A 166 30.41 -4.30 -11.70
CA GLU A 166 31.29 -3.85 -12.75
C GLU A 166 30.72 -4.09 -14.15
N LYS A 167 30.19 -5.28 -14.42
CA LYS A 167 29.48 -5.60 -15.66
C LYS A 167 28.31 -4.63 -15.90
N ARG A 168 27.44 -4.46 -14.90
CA ARG A 168 26.24 -3.61 -14.98
C ARG A 168 26.57 -2.12 -15.09
N TYR A 169 27.72 -1.66 -14.58
CA TYR A 169 28.19 -0.30 -14.82
C TYR A 169 28.65 -0.13 -16.27
N ARG A 170 29.49 -1.04 -16.78
CA ARG A 170 29.92 -1.04 -18.20
C ARG A 170 28.71 -1.12 -19.16
N GLU A 171 27.64 -1.81 -18.78
CA GLU A 171 26.37 -1.87 -19.53
C GLU A 171 25.56 -0.56 -19.47
N GLN A 172 25.47 0.10 -18.30
CA GLN A 172 24.86 1.44 -18.19
C GLN A 172 25.61 2.50 -19.00
N VAL A 173 26.95 2.48 -19.01
CA VAL A 173 27.74 3.40 -19.86
C VAL A 173 27.41 3.17 -21.33
N LYS A 174 27.42 1.92 -21.80
CA LYS A 174 27.02 1.55 -23.17
C LYS A 174 25.57 1.90 -23.52
N PHE A 175 24.67 2.00 -22.54
CA PHE A 175 23.30 2.47 -22.73
C PHE A 175 23.27 4.00 -22.92
N TYR A 176 23.93 4.76 -22.05
CA TYR A 176 23.97 6.23 -22.18
C TYR A 176 24.75 6.71 -23.40
N SER A 177 25.87 6.07 -23.77
CA SER A 177 26.62 6.39 -25.00
C SER A 177 25.86 6.12 -26.31
N LYS A 178 24.73 5.40 -26.26
CA LYS A 178 23.81 5.25 -27.41
C LYS A 178 22.74 6.34 -27.49
N ILE A 179 22.49 7.05 -26.39
CA ILE A 179 21.49 8.13 -26.28
C ILE A 179 22.18 9.48 -26.47
N PHE A 180 23.39 9.65 -25.92
CA PHE A 180 24.19 10.86 -26.01
C PHE A 180 25.55 10.51 -26.63
N SER A 181 25.88 11.14 -27.76
CA SER A 181 27.07 10.81 -28.57
C SER A 181 28.42 11.07 -27.88
N ASN A 182 28.42 11.94 -26.86
CA ASN A 182 29.63 12.55 -26.31
C ASN A 182 29.90 12.16 -24.84
N ILE A 183 29.35 11.03 -24.36
CA ILE A 183 29.62 10.51 -23.01
C ILE A 183 31.12 10.18 -22.86
N ASN A 184 31.85 11.05 -22.17
CA ASN A 184 33.29 10.91 -21.94
C ASN A 184 33.56 10.39 -20.52
N THR A 185 33.50 9.06 -20.35
CA THR A 185 33.56 8.42 -19.04
C THR A 185 34.64 7.35 -19.01
N ASN A 186 35.69 7.54 -18.20
CA ASN A 186 36.74 6.53 -18.01
C ASN A 186 36.28 5.47 -17.01
N VAL A 187 35.56 4.48 -17.54
CA VAL A 187 34.89 3.43 -16.78
C VAL A 187 35.85 2.66 -15.86
N ASP A 188 37.11 2.47 -16.27
CA ASP A 188 38.09 1.72 -15.47
C ASP A 188 38.60 2.53 -14.27
N ALA A 189 38.86 3.83 -14.45
CA ALA A 189 39.22 4.74 -13.36
C ALA A 189 38.06 4.93 -12.36
N ASP A 190 36.84 5.09 -12.87
CA ASP A 190 35.62 5.13 -12.04
C ASP A 190 35.48 3.87 -11.19
N LEU A 191 35.67 2.69 -11.79
CA LEU A 191 35.57 1.40 -11.10
C LEU A 191 36.65 1.24 -10.03
N GLN A 192 37.87 1.75 -10.24
CA GLN A 192 38.89 1.79 -9.21
C GLN A 192 38.43 2.65 -8.02
N LYS A 193 38.02 3.90 -8.28
CA LYS A 193 37.56 4.85 -7.24
C LYS A 193 36.35 4.32 -6.46
N LEU A 194 35.41 3.67 -7.14
CA LEU A 194 34.25 3.02 -6.50
C LEU A 194 34.66 1.81 -5.62
N LYS A 195 35.72 1.07 -5.98
CA LYS A 195 36.27 -0.02 -5.14
C LYS A 195 37.03 0.52 -3.92
N GLU A 196 37.70 1.67 -4.04
CA GLU A 196 38.30 2.39 -2.92
C GLU A 196 37.22 2.86 -1.93
N HIS A 197 36.17 3.54 -2.42
CA HIS A 197 35.00 3.93 -1.61
C HIS A 197 34.29 2.73 -0.95
N ALA A 198 34.09 1.64 -1.68
CA ALA A 198 33.52 0.40 -1.14
C ALA A 198 34.34 -0.17 0.02
N SER A 199 35.66 -0.04 -0.04
CA SER A 199 36.58 -0.48 1.02
C SER A 199 36.50 0.42 2.25
N GLN A 200 36.37 1.74 2.06
CA GLN A 200 36.15 2.70 3.16
C GLN A 200 34.80 2.47 3.86
N ILE A 201 33.72 2.30 3.09
CA ILE A 201 32.36 2.01 3.62
C ILE A 201 32.34 0.74 4.46
N LYS A 202 33.05 -0.33 4.02
CA LYS A 202 33.21 -1.57 4.79
C LYS A 202 34.02 -1.36 6.07
N LYS A 203 35.17 -0.67 5.98
CA LYS A 203 36.03 -0.37 7.14
C LYS A 203 35.30 0.42 8.23
N LEU A 204 34.44 1.35 7.83
CA LEU A 204 33.68 2.24 8.72
C LEU A 204 32.29 1.68 9.11
N GLY A 205 31.93 0.47 8.66
CA GLY A 205 30.65 -0.17 9.01
C GLY A 205 29.38 0.55 8.51
N LEU A 206 29.50 1.48 7.55
CA LEU A 206 28.45 2.46 7.25
C LEU A 206 27.24 1.90 6.49
N ALA A 207 27.28 0.65 6.00
CA ALA A 207 26.22 0.09 5.14
C ALA A 207 25.47 -1.06 5.82
N CYS A 208 24.13 -1.02 5.77
CA CYS A 208 23.28 -2.10 6.30
C CYS A 208 21.87 -2.10 5.69
N ASN A 209 21.06 -3.10 6.07
CA ASN A 209 19.62 -3.10 5.81
C ASN A 209 18.92 -2.10 6.74
N THR A 210 18.85 -0.84 6.31
CA THR A 210 18.29 0.26 7.12
C THR A 210 16.80 0.13 7.37
N THR A 211 16.03 -0.55 6.52
CA THR A 211 14.60 -0.82 6.76
C THR A 211 14.42 -1.73 7.98
N MET A 212 15.15 -2.84 8.08
CA MET A 212 15.09 -3.71 9.27
C MET A 212 15.60 -3.00 10.52
N LEU A 213 16.64 -2.15 10.39
CA LEU A 213 17.16 -1.34 11.48
C LEU A 213 16.14 -0.33 12.02
N LEU A 214 15.43 0.38 11.13
CA LEU A 214 14.35 1.31 11.50
C LEU A 214 13.16 0.59 12.16
N HIS A 215 12.79 -0.59 11.69
CA HIS A 215 11.73 -1.38 12.33
C HIS A 215 12.15 -1.89 13.71
N LYS A 216 13.40 -2.31 13.91
CA LYS A 216 13.97 -2.62 15.23
C LYS A 216 13.90 -1.41 16.17
N TYR A 217 14.40 -0.25 15.76
CA TYR A 217 14.36 0.95 16.60
C TYR A 217 12.92 1.41 16.94
N ARG A 218 11.97 1.23 16.01
CA ARG A 218 10.55 1.51 16.24
C ARG A 218 9.91 0.52 17.23
N GLN A 219 10.32 -0.75 17.21
CA GLN A 219 9.92 -1.76 18.20
C GLN A 219 10.51 -1.48 19.59
N GLU A 220 11.74 -0.97 19.65
CA GLU A 220 12.37 -0.43 20.88
C GLU A 220 11.76 0.89 21.37
N GLY A 221 10.69 1.38 20.72
CA GLY A 221 9.97 2.59 21.13
C GLY A 221 10.70 3.91 20.84
N ARG A 222 11.85 3.90 20.16
CA ARG A 222 12.64 5.09 19.88
C ARG A 222 11.89 6.04 18.94
N ALA A 223 11.96 7.34 19.22
CA ALA A 223 11.46 8.38 18.32
C ALA A 223 12.35 8.47 17.06
N ILE A 224 11.72 8.66 15.89
CA ILE A 224 12.40 8.80 14.60
C ILE A 224 11.91 10.09 13.94
N LEU A 225 12.84 10.98 13.60
CA LEU A 225 12.58 12.14 12.75
C LEU A 225 13.00 11.83 11.31
N VAL A 226 12.10 12.07 10.36
CA VAL A 226 12.40 11.95 8.92
C VAL A 226 12.55 13.34 8.33
N GLU A 227 13.73 13.61 7.79
CA GLU A 227 14.08 14.84 7.11
C GLU A 227 13.76 14.72 5.61
N GLY A 228 12.81 15.51 5.13
CA GLY A 228 12.46 15.59 3.71
C GLY A 228 13.44 16.47 2.92
N ALA A 229 14.05 15.90 1.89
CA ALA A 229 14.76 16.68 0.87
C ALA A 229 13.77 17.52 0.02
N ASN A 230 14.27 18.59 -0.59
CA ASN A 230 13.51 19.49 -1.47
C ASN A 230 12.20 20.02 -0.80
N GLY A 231 11.08 20.05 -1.50
CA GLY A 231 9.80 20.55 -1.02
C GLY A 231 8.67 20.08 -1.92
N THR A 232 7.43 20.14 -1.43
CA THR A 232 6.24 19.52 -2.05
C THR A 232 6.01 19.99 -3.49
N LEU A 233 6.27 21.26 -3.80
CA LEU A 233 6.06 21.82 -5.13
C LEU A 233 7.16 21.44 -6.14
N LEU A 234 8.18 20.69 -5.69
CA LEU A 234 9.18 19.99 -6.50
C LEU A 234 8.99 18.46 -6.51
N ASP A 235 7.91 17.91 -5.96
CA ASP A 235 7.62 16.48 -6.05
C ASP A 235 7.45 16.05 -7.53
N ILE A 236 7.89 14.85 -7.90
CA ILE A 236 7.83 14.36 -9.28
C ILE A 236 6.38 14.19 -9.79
N ASP A 237 5.47 13.80 -8.91
CA ASP A 237 4.05 13.57 -9.25
C ASP A 237 3.16 14.78 -8.90
N PHE A 238 3.47 15.47 -7.79
CA PHE A 238 2.62 16.54 -7.23
C PHE A 238 3.18 17.97 -7.41
N GLY A 239 4.40 18.12 -7.94
CA GLY A 239 5.02 19.43 -8.13
C GLY A 239 4.64 20.12 -9.44
N THR A 240 5.30 21.24 -9.74
CA THR A 240 5.11 21.99 -11.00
C THR A 240 5.77 21.31 -12.20
N TYR A 241 5.34 20.09 -12.56
CA TYR A 241 5.94 19.27 -13.62
C TYR A 241 5.99 20.02 -14.97
N PRO A 242 7.08 19.93 -15.77
CA PRO A 242 8.30 19.14 -15.56
C PRO A 242 9.36 19.81 -14.68
N PHE A 243 9.11 21.03 -14.19
CA PHE A 243 10.05 21.82 -13.40
C PHE A 243 10.04 21.38 -11.92
N VAL A 244 10.46 20.13 -11.69
CA VAL A 244 10.42 19.37 -10.43
C VAL A 244 11.72 18.59 -10.21
N THR A 245 11.88 17.93 -9.05
CA THR A 245 12.92 16.90 -8.86
C THR A 245 12.37 15.50 -9.17
N SER A 246 13.26 14.52 -9.36
CA SER A 246 12.91 13.16 -9.81
C SER A 246 12.54 12.20 -8.68
N SER A 247 12.03 12.72 -7.56
CA SER A 247 11.72 11.95 -6.36
C SER A 247 10.56 12.54 -5.58
N ASN A 248 9.74 11.68 -4.95
CA ASN A 248 8.65 12.14 -4.11
C ASN A 248 9.17 12.85 -2.85
N SER A 249 8.97 14.17 -2.81
CA SER A 249 9.33 15.06 -1.70
C SER A 249 8.23 15.13 -0.63
N THR A 250 7.10 14.47 -0.89
CA THR A 250 5.92 14.35 -0.03
C THR A 250 5.99 13.19 0.97
N ALA A 251 5.00 13.14 1.89
CA ALA A 251 4.89 12.12 2.93
C ALA A 251 4.88 10.66 2.43
N GLY A 252 4.33 10.40 1.22
CA GLY A 252 4.41 9.09 0.58
C GLY A 252 5.84 8.64 0.29
N GLY A 253 6.73 9.58 -0.07
CA GLY A 253 8.15 9.35 -0.27
C GLY A 253 8.92 8.97 0.99
N ALA A 254 8.42 9.33 2.18
CA ALA A 254 8.98 8.86 3.45
C ALA A 254 8.70 7.37 3.68
N CYS A 255 7.50 6.89 3.33
CA CYS A 255 7.11 5.49 3.44
C CYS A 255 7.95 4.61 2.51
N THR A 256 7.96 4.93 1.20
CA THR A 256 8.66 4.16 0.17
C THR A 256 10.19 4.29 0.27
N GLY A 257 10.69 5.43 0.73
CA GLY A 257 12.12 5.71 0.85
C GLY A 257 12.82 5.14 2.07
N LEU A 258 12.06 4.64 3.06
CA LEU A 258 12.58 4.01 4.29
C LEU A 258 12.06 2.56 4.50
N GLY A 259 10.97 2.19 3.83
CA GLY A 259 10.26 0.93 4.06
C GLY A 259 9.43 0.92 5.35
N ILE A 260 8.96 2.09 5.81
CA ILE A 260 8.08 2.21 6.97
C ILE A 260 6.59 2.21 6.55
N PRO A 261 5.69 1.59 7.33
CA PRO A 261 4.25 1.64 7.02
C PRO A 261 3.69 3.04 7.30
N PRO A 262 2.71 3.53 6.51
CA PRO A 262 2.12 4.85 6.74
C PRO A 262 1.47 4.96 8.13
N THR A 263 0.92 3.86 8.65
CA THR A 263 0.26 3.78 9.96
C THR A 263 1.19 3.98 11.17
N CYS A 264 2.51 4.12 10.99
CA CYS A 264 3.41 4.53 12.09
C CYS A 264 3.85 6.00 12.03
N ILE A 265 3.42 6.77 11.03
CA ILE A 265 3.59 8.22 11.02
C ILE A 265 2.52 8.82 11.94
N THR A 266 2.94 9.57 12.96
CA THR A 266 2.04 10.18 13.96
C THR A 266 2.03 11.70 13.92
N ARG A 267 2.94 12.30 13.16
CA ARG A 267 3.12 13.75 13.06
C ARG A 267 3.82 14.11 11.75
N ILE A 268 3.34 15.13 11.05
CA ILE A 268 3.89 15.61 9.79
C ILE A 268 3.94 17.14 9.85
N VAL A 269 5.13 17.68 10.06
CA VAL A 269 5.34 19.14 10.17
C VAL A 269 5.70 19.70 8.80
N GLY A 270 4.83 20.54 8.26
CA GLY A 270 5.04 21.23 6.99
C GLY A 270 5.75 22.56 7.19
N ILE A 271 6.85 22.79 6.48
CA ILE A 271 7.66 24.01 6.64
C ILE A 271 7.48 24.93 5.43
N SER A 272 6.99 26.13 5.68
CA SER A 272 6.76 27.20 4.71
C SER A 272 7.53 28.44 5.14
N LYS A 273 8.06 29.23 4.21
CA LYS A 273 8.41 30.62 4.52
C LYS A 273 7.14 31.46 4.67
N ALA A 274 7.26 32.63 5.29
CA ALA A 274 6.24 33.69 5.30
C ALA A 274 6.05 34.37 3.92
N TYR A 275 6.83 33.99 2.92
CA TYR A 275 6.74 34.41 1.52
C TYR A 275 7.06 33.20 0.63
N GLN A 276 7.16 33.35 -0.69
CA GLN A 276 7.54 32.25 -1.59
C GLN A 276 8.92 32.48 -2.21
N THR A 277 9.65 31.39 -2.45
CA THR A 277 10.90 31.42 -3.23
C THR A 277 11.02 30.22 -4.16
N ARG A 278 11.62 30.41 -5.34
CA ARG A 278 11.86 29.36 -6.33
C ARG A 278 13.29 29.43 -6.88
N VAL A 279 13.92 28.26 -7.08
CA VAL A 279 15.18 28.12 -7.81
C VAL A 279 14.88 27.52 -9.17
N GLY A 280 15.52 28.04 -10.23
CA GLY A 280 15.37 27.54 -11.60
C GLY A 280 14.09 28.03 -12.31
N PHE A 281 13.84 27.43 -13.46
CA PHE A 281 12.74 27.76 -14.36
C PHE A 281 11.38 27.21 -13.85
N GLY A 282 10.32 27.43 -14.62
CA GLY A 282 8.96 27.01 -14.31
C GLY A 282 8.08 28.09 -13.67
N PRO A 283 6.78 27.80 -13.50
CA PRO A 283 5.79 28.80 -13.12
C PRO A 283 5.91 29.24 -11.66
N PHE A 284 5.58 30.50 -11.40
CA PHE A 284 5.59 31.09 -10.06
C PHE A 284 4.56 32.23 -10.00
N PRO A 285 3.27 31.93 -9.67
CA PRO A 285 2.18 32.91 -9.83
C PRO A 285 2.30 34.17 -8.97
N THR A 286 2.95 34.09 -7.80
CA THR A 286 3.17 35.21 -6.88
C THR A 286 4.52 35.93 -7.03
N GLU A 287 5.27 35.66 -8.11
CA GLU A 287 6.59 36.23 -8.34
C GLU A 287 6.57 37.76 -8.52
N LEU A 288 7.54 38.44 -7.91
CA LEU A 288 7.59 39.90 -7.87
C LEU A 288 8.45 40.49 -8.99
N LEU A 289 7.82 40.66 -10.15
CA LEU A 289 8.47 41.10 -11.38
C LEU A 289 8.10 42.54 -11.82
N ASN A 290 8.98 43.11 -12.64
CA ASN A 290 8.76 44.28 -13.49
C ASN A 290 8.15 43.84 -14.84
N LYS A 291 7.75 44.79 -15.70
CA LYS A 291 7.16 44.51 -17.02
C LYS A 291 8.10 43.79 -18.00
N ASP A 292 9.40 43.80 -17.77
CA ASP A 292 10.43 43.14 -18.57
C ASP A 292 10.80 41.73 -18.06
N GLY A 293 10.17 41.26 -16.97
CA GLY A 293 10.48 39.98 -16.33
C GLY A 293 11.68 40.00 -15.37
N THR A 294 12.29 41.16 -15.11
CA THR A 294 13.27 41.32 -14.01
C THR A 294 12.57 41.42 -12.65
N ALA A 295 13.27 41.19 -11.55
CA ALA A 295 12.70 41.35 -10.21
C ALA A 295 12.38 42.83 -9.92
N ASN A 296 11.19 43.11 -9.38
CA ASN A 296 10.82 44.45 -8.92
C ASN A 296 11.40 44.74 -7.52
N LYS A 297 11.27 46.00 -7.07
CA LYS A 297 11.82 46.46 -5.78
C LYS A 297 11.33 45.64 -4.56
N GLU A 298 10.09 45.14 -4.57
CA GLU A 298 9.58 44.27 -3.49
C GLU A 298 10.30 42.90 -3.53
N GLY A 299 10.45 42.31 -4.72
CA GLY A 299 11.14 41.04 -4.94
C GLY A 299 12.64 41.09 -4.65
N GLU A 300 13.32 42.16 -5.04
CA GLU A 300 14.73 42.40 -4.70
C GLU A 300 14.92 42.60 -3.19
N LYS A 301 14.00 43.30 -2.52
CA LYS A 301 14.04 43.51 -1.07
C LYS A 301 13.86 42.19 -0.30
N LEU A 302 12.90 41.34 -0.70
CA LEU A 302 12.77 39.97 -0.15
C LEU A 302 14.06 39.15 -0.38
N GLN A 303 14.65 39.24 -1.57
CA GLN A 303 15.88 38.51 -1.90
C GLN A 303 17.08 38.96 -1.05
N GLN A 304 17.22 40.26 -0.80
CA GLN A 304 18.31 40.82 0.00
C GLN A 304 18.14 40.49 1.49
N ILE A 305 17.00 40.86 2.10
CA ILE A 305 16.75 40.67 3.54
C ILE A 305 16.72 39.17 3.88
N GLY A 306 16.02 38.37 3.07
CA GLY A 306 15.97 36.92 3.23
C GLY A 306 17.27 36.17 2.91
N ALA A 307 18.31 36.88 2.45
CA ALA A 307 19.57 36.30 1.96
C ALA A 307 19.35 35.16 0.95
N GLU A 308 18.49 35.38 -0.04
CA GLU A 308 18.00 34.33 -0.94
C GLU A 308 18.94 34.05 -2.12
N PHE A 309 20.10 33.48 -1.77
CA PHE A 309 21.13 32.99 -2.67
C PHE A 309 21.41 31.51 -2.38
N GLY A 310 21.66 30.71 -3.41
CA GLY A 310 21.98 29.29 -3.27
C GLY A 310 23.39 29.06 -2.72
N VAL A 311 23.50 28.48 -1.52
CA VAL A 311 24.75 28.35 -0.74
C VAL A 311 25.93 27.78 -1.56
N THR A 312 25.69 26.79 -2.41
CA THR A 312 26.75 26.15 -3.22
C THR A 312 26.89 26.71 -4.65
N THR A 313 25.96 27.52 -5.14
CA THR A 313 25.92 27.93 -6.56
C THR A 313 25.92 29.44 -6.78
N GLY A 314 25.76 30.25 -5.74
CA GLY A 314 25.56 31.70 -5.84
C GLY A 314 24.28 32.14 -6.55
N ARG A 315 23.47 31.21 -7.09
CA ARG A 315 22.27 31.53 -7.86
C ARG A 315 21.27 32.28 -6.98
N LYS A 316 20.89 33.49 -7.39
CA LYS A 316 19.74 34.24 -6.87
C LYS A 316 18.49 33.37 -6.92
N ARG A 317 17.72 33.30 -5.83
CA ARG A 317 16.36 32.71 -5.87
C ARG A 317 15.36 33.75 -6.35
N ARG A 318 14.41 33.31 -7.16
CA ARG A 318 13.20 34.05 -7.50
C ARG A 318 12.38 34.23 -6.21
N CYS A 319 11.82 35.41 -5.99
CA CYS A 319 11.10 35.77 -4.76
C CYS A 319 9.70 36.31 -5.09
N GLY A 320 8.74 36.02 -4.24
CA GLY A 320 7.33 36.33 -4.45
C GLY A 320 6.53 36.31 -3.16
N TRP A 321 5.29 36.81 -3.22
CA TRP A 321 4.39 36.82 -2.08
C TRP A 321 3.95 35.41 -1.65
N LEU A 322 3.44 35.26 -0.43
CA LEU A 322 2.91 33.97 0.03
C LEU A 322 1.72 33.56 -0.84
N ASP A 323 1.68 32.27 -1.18
CA ASP A 323 0.62 31.66 -2.00
C ASP A 323 -0.10 30.59 -1.18
N LEU A 324 -1.37 30.85 -0.84
CA LEU A 324 -2.20 29.95 -0.06
C LEU A 324 -2.91 28.88 -0.89
N VAL A 325 -3.01 29.04 -2.22
CA VAL A 325 -3.48 27.96 -3.09
C VAL A 325 -2.47 26.81 -3.04
N LEU A 326 -1.19 27.14 -3.19
CA LEU A 326 -0.09 26.16 -3.15
C LEU A 326 0.19 25.65 -1.74
N LEU A 327 0.09 26.50 -0.70
CA LEU A 327 0.25 26.02 0.67
C LEU A 327 -0.90 25.09 1.10
N ARG A 328 -2.16 25.42 0.78
CA ARG A 328 -3.33 24.55 1.04
C ARG A 328 -3.21 23.22 0.28
N TYR A 329 -2.82 23.27 -1.00
CA TYR A 329 -2.54 22.07 -1.78
C TYR A 329 -1.45 21.20 -1.12
N SER A 330 -0.32 21.78 -0.69
CA SER A 330 0.73 21.07 0.03
C SER A 330 0.24 20.48 1.37
N CYS A 331 -0.68 21.14 2.08
CA CYS A 331 -1.31 20.59 3.28
C CYS A 331 -2.16 19.36 2.97
N ILE A 332 -2.96 19.39 1.90
CA ILE A 332 -3.83 18.29 1.47
C ILE A 332 -3.00 17.07 1.05
N ILE A 333 -1.98 17.25 0.20
CA ILE A 333 -1.15 16.14 -0.32
C ILE A 333 -0.36 15.43 0.78
N ASN A 334 0.08 16.16 1.81
CA ASN A 334 0.92 15.58 2.88
C ASN A 334 0.17 15.21 4.15
N GLY A 335 -1.05 15.72 4.39
CA GLY A 335 -1.74 15.59 5.67
C GLY A 335 -0.95 16.24 6.82
N PHE A 336 -0.52 17.50 6.64
CA PHE A 336 0.24 18.20 7.68
C PHE A 336 -0.56 18.30 8.99
N THR A 337 0.06 17.88 10.09
CA THR A 337 -0.53 17.96 11.45
C THR A 337 -0.25 19.30 12.12
N SER A 338 0.83 19.97 11.71
CA SER A 338 1.17 21.34 12.09
C SER A 338 2.08 21.98 11.05
N LEU A 339 2.14 23.31 11.05
CA LEU A 339 3.02 24.11 10.21
C LEU A 339 4.14 24.76 11.01
N ALA A 340 5.27 24.98 10.33
CA ALA A 340 6.28 25.94 10.72
C ALA A 340 6.33 27.07 9.68
N ILE A 341 6.07 28.30 10.11
CA ILE A 341 6.21 29.50 9.28
C ILE A 341 7.55 30.17 9.59
N THR A 342 8.49 30.09 8.65
CA THR A 342 9.86 30.60 8.83
C THR A 342 10.07 31.94 8.13
N LYS A 343 11.11 32.67 8.57
CA LYS A 343 11.52 33.96 7.99
C LYS A 343 10.43 35.04 8.05
N VAL A 344 9.71 35.12 9.16
CA VAL A 344 8.72 36.20 9.42
C VAL A 344 9.42 37.56 9.48
N ASP A 345 10.62 37.58 10.07
CA ASP A 345 11.55 38.71 10.17
C ASP A 345 11.89 39.39 8.84
N VAL A 346 11.77 38.67 7.72
CA VAL A 346 12.03 39.22 6.38
C VAL A 346 10.95 40.22 5.95
N LEU A 347 9.75 40.14 6.55
CA LEU A 347 8.62 41.01 6.25
C LEU A 347 8.56 42.26 7.16
N ASP A 348 9.38 42.33 8.21
CA ASP A 348 9.39 43.38 9.24
C ASP A 348 9.44 44.83 8.71
N THR A 349 9.99 45.04 7.52
CA THR A 349 10.20 46.38 6.94
C THR A 349 9.25 46.72 5.80
N PHE A 350 8.20 45.93 5.54
CA PHE A 350 7.21 46.21 4.51
C PHE A 350 6.01 46.97 5.08
N GLU A 351 5.58 48.04 4.39
CA GLU A 351 4.38 48.81 4.78
C GLU A 351 3.09 48.06 4.46
N GLN A 352 3.13 47.20 3.43
CA GLN A 352 2.01 46.41 2.95
C GLN A 352 2.50 45.04 2.48
N ILE A 353 1.77 44.00 2.83
CA ILE A 353 2.05 42.59 2.50
C ILE A 353 0.88 42.05 1.69
N LYS A 354 1.15 41.20 0.70
CA LYS A 354 0.14 40.60 -0.18
C LYS A 354 0.17 39.08 -0.01
N VAL A 355 -0.98 38.44 -0.14
CA VAL A 355 -1.13 36.98 -0.05
C VAL A 355 -2.03 36.50 -1.18
N GLY A 356 -1.54 35.60 -2.03
CA GLY A 356 -2.34 34.96 -3.07
C GLY A 356 -3.35 34.01 -2.43
N ILE A 357 -4.64 34.24 -2.64
CA ILE A 357 -5.74 33.50 -1.99
C ILE A 357 -6.51 32.58 -2.96
N ALA A 358 -6.59 32.96 -4.24
CA ALA A 358 -7.23 32.23 -5.31
C ALA A 358 -6.53 32.51 -6.66
N TYR A 359 -6.81 31.69 -7.66
CA TYR A 359 -6.35 31.89 -9.04
C TYR A 359 -7.55 32.10 -9.97
N ASN A 360 -7.45 33.03 -10.90
CA ASN A 360 -8.37 33.14 -12.04
C ASN A 360 -7.69 32.60 -13.30
N LEU A 361 -8.29 31.58 -13.91
CA LEU A 361 -7.86 30.93 -15.16
C LEU A 361 -8.96 31.13 -16.21
N ASP A 362 -8.67 31.89 -17.26
CA ASP A 362 -9.60 32.21 -18.36
C ASP A 362 -11.01 32.69 -17.90
N GLY A 363 -11.06 33.39 -16.75
CA GLY A 363 -12.28 33.91 -16.14
C GLY A 363 -12.85 33.06 -15.00
N VAL A 364 -12.43 31.79 -14.86
CA VAL A 364 -12.90 30.85 -13.82
C VAL A 364 -12.00 30.91 -12.59
N GLU A 365 -12.58 30.97 -11.39
CA GLU A 365 -11.85 30.81 -10.14
C GLU A 365 -11.45 29.34 -9.92
N ILE A 366 -10.18 29.10 -9.61
CA ILE A 366 -9.66 27.79 -9.20
C ILE A 366 -8.85 27.92 -7.91
N LEU A 367 -9.01 26.94 -7.02
CA LEU A 367 -8.34 26.85 -5.72
C LEU A 367 -7.34 25.69 -5.65
N HIS A 368 -6.78 25.32 -6.81
CA HIS A 368 -5.78 24.26 -6.98
C HIS A 368 -4.77 24.63 -8.07
N PRO A 369 -3.56 24.04 -8.08
CA PRO A 369 -2.63 24.16 -9.22
C PRO A 369 -3.25 23.58 -10.50
N PRO A 370 -3.04 24.20 -11.68
CA PRO A 370 -3.52 23.68 -12.95
C PRO A 370 -2.60 22.56 -13.49
N ALA A 371 -3.15 21.72 -14.37
CA ALA A 371 -2.46 20.53 -14.87
C ALA A 371 -1.44 20.80 -15.99
N THR A 372 -1.48 21.95 -16.68
CA THR A 372 -0.61 22.25 -17.83
C THR A 372 0.19 23.54 -17.65
N ILE A 373 1.42 23.56 -18.17
CA ILE A 373 2.31 24.73 -18.17
C ILE A 373 1.64 25.96 -18.83
N ASN A 374 0.87 25.72 -19.90
CA ASN A 374 0.14 26.78 -20.60
C ASN A 374 -0.91 27.44 -19.70
N ASP A 375 -1.59 26.67 -18.87
CA ASP A 375 -2.59 27.19 -17.93
C ASP A 375 -1.94 27.89 -16.73
N TRP A 376 -0.78 27.40 -16.26
CA TRP A 376 0.04 28.15 -15.29
C TRP A 376 0.44 29.55 -15.79
N HIS A 377 0.69 29.72 -17.10
CA HIS A 377 1.04 31.02 -17.70
C HIS A 377 -0.16 31.97 -17.90
N LYS A 378 -1.40 31.47 -17.83
CA LYS A 378 -2.62 32.29 -17.92
C LYS A 378 -3.12 32.80 -16.57
N ILE A 379 -2.72 32.16 -15.46
CA ILE A 379 -3.23 32.46 -14.12
C ILE A 379 -3.03 33.92 -13.77
N LYS A 380 -4.11 34.55 -13.30
CA LYS A 380 -4.08 35.81 -12.57
C LYS A 380 -4.32 35.50 -11.10
N VAL A 381 -3.40 35.88 -10.22
CA VAL A 381 -3.56 35.65 -8.78
C VAL A 381 -4.47 36.72 -8.18
N GLU A 382 -5.47 36.29 -7.40
CA GLU A 382 -6.20 37.18 -6.50
C GLU A 382 -5.44 37.35 -5.19
N TYR A 383 -5.25 38.59 -4.76
CA TYR A 383 -4.48 38.93 -3.57
C TYR A 383 -5.36 39.51 -2.46
N LYS A 384 -5.24 38.97 -1.25
CA LYS A 384 -5.60 39.71 -0.03
C LYS A 384 -4.43 40.60 0.38
N MET A 385 -4.76 41.82 0.77
CA MET A 385 -3.82 42.85 1.24
C MET A 385 -3.82 42.90 2.77
N PHE A 386 -2.64 43.09 3.36
CA PHE A 386 -2.43 43.28 4.79
C PHE A 386 -1.58 44.54 5.03
N PRO A 387 -1.83 45.32 6.10
CA PRO A 387 -0.79 46.20 6.62
C PRO A 387 0.41 45.36 7.05
N GLY A 388 1.62 45.83 6.77
CA GLY A 388 2.82 45.28 7.37
C GLY A 388 3.16 46.00 8.67
N TRP A 389 3.87 45.31 9.58
CA TRP A 389 4.03 45.76 10.97
C TRP A 389 5.15 46.78 11.21
N MET A 390 6.03 47.02 10.22
CA MET A 390 7.09 48.05 10.27
C MET A 390 7.93 48.04 11.57
N SER A 391 8.23 46.86 12.11
CA SER A 391 8.78 46.66 13.46
C SER A 391 9.61 45.36 13.56
N ASP A 392 10.66 45.36 14.39
CA ASP A 392 11.62 44.26 14.59
C ASP A 392 10.99 43.09 15.37
N THR A 393 10.71 41.97 14.70
CA THR A 393 10.20 40.74 15.33
C THR A 393 11.31 39.83 15.88
N SER A 394 12.59 40.10 15.57
CA SER A 394 13.69 39.13 15.77
C SER A 394 13.96 38.73 17.23
N LYS A 395 13.47 39.54 18.18
CA LYS A 395 13.60 39.33 19.63
C LYS A 395 12.36 38.68 20.27
N ALA A 396 11.27 38.48 19.54
CA ALA A 396 10.07 37.81 20.05
C ALA A 396 10.35 36.33 20.34
N ARG A 397 9.88 35.84 21.49
CA ARG A 397 10.01 34.44 21.94
C ARG A 397 8.66 33.82 22.32
N THR A 398 7.59 34.61 22.38
CA THR A 398 6.18 34.16 22.49
C THR A 398 5.33 34.81 21.41
N PHE A 399 4.15 34.24 21.10
CA PHE A 399 3.24 34.77 20.08
C PHE A 399 2.77 36.20 20.40
N ASP A 400 2.48 36.47 21.68
CA ASP A 400 1.96 37.77 22.15
C ASP A 400 2.99 38.90 22.10
N GLN A 401 4.27 38.58 21.88
CA GLN A 401 5.35 39.55 21.64
C GLN A 401 5.46 40.00 20.18
N LEU A 402 4.77 39.33 19.24
CA LEU A 402 4.69 39.78 17.85
C LEU A 402 3.73 40.97 17.71
N PRO A 403 3.96 41.92 16.78
CA PRO A 403 2.99 42.98 16.44
C PRO A 403 1.62 42.43 16.05
N GLN A 404 0.55 43.21 16.23
CA GLN A 404 -0.82 42.73 15.99
C GLN A 404 -1.03 42.32 14.53
N GLU A 405 -0.50 43.09 13.59
CA GLU A 405 -0.58 42.85 12.15
C GLU A 405 0.17 41.57 11.76
N CYS A 406 1.25 41.24 12.48
CA CYS A 406 2.00 39.99 12.34
C CYS A 406 1.20 38.79 12.87
N ARG A 407 0.52 38.95 14.02
CA ARG A 407 -0.40 37.94 14.57
C ARG A 407 -1.60 37.71 13.66
N ASP A 408 -2.18 38.77 13.10
CA ASP A 408 -3.31 38.71 12.17
C ASP A 408 -2.93 38.01 10.86
N TYR A 409 -1.72 38.30 10.35
CA TYR A 409 -1.14 37.65 9.18
C TYR A 409 -0.99 36.14 9.38
N LEU A 410 -0.37 35.71 10.50
CA LEU A 410 -0.20 34.30 10.84
C LEU A 410 -1.55 33.60 11.10
N THR A 411 -2.44 34.24 11.84
CA THR A 411 -3.80 33.72 12.12
C THR A 411 -4.60 33.52 10.83
N PHE A 412 -4.46 34.44 9.86
CA PHE A 412 -5.10 34.30 8.56
C PHE A 412 -4.55 33.10 7.75
N ILE A 413 -3.24 32.85 7.79
CA ILE A 413 -2.64 31.66 7.16
C ILE A 413 -3.27 30.39 7.76
N GLU A 414 -3.23 30.24 9.08
CA GLU A 414 -3.79 29.08 9.80
C GLU A 414 -5.26 28.83 9.43
N GLN A 415 -6.10 29.86 9.48
CA GLN A 415 -7.52 29.78 9.12
C GLN A 415 -7.76 29.35 7.67
N ASN A 416 -6.90 29.75 6.72
CA ASN A 416 -7.09 29.47 5.30
C ASN A 416 -6.59 28.08 4.86
N VAL A 417 -5.61 27.52 5.58
CA VAL A 417 -5.04 26.19 5.29
C VAL A 417 -5.61 25.10 6.21
N LYS A 418 -6.24 25.49 7.33
CA LYS A 418 -6.82 24.62 8.36
C LYS A 418 -5.82 23.65 9.01
N VAL A 419 -4.57 24.11 9.18
CA VAL A 419 -3.48 23.40 9.86
C VAL A 419 -2.79 24.36 10.85
N PRO A 420 -2.63 23.98 12.13
CA PRO A 420 -2.15 24.90 13.16
C PRO A 420 -0.67 25.28 13.00
N ILE A 421 -0.32 26.53 13.28
CA ILE A 421 1.06 27.03 13.26
C ILE A 421 1.70 26.78 14.62
N GLU A 422 2.51 25.72 14.70
CA GLU A 422 3.22 25.34 15.91
C GLU A 422 4.56 26.08 16.07
N PHE A 423 5.21 26.44 14.96
CA PHE A 423 6.53 27.06 14.97
C PHE A 423 6.56 28.35 14.14
N ILE A 424 7.15 29.42 14.69
CA ILE A 424 7.29 30.71 13.99
C ILE A 424 8.76 31.15 14.08
N GLY A 425 9.44 31.19 12.93
CA GLY A 425 10.85 31.56 12.81
C GLY A 425 11.03 33.05 12.58
N VAL A 426 11.65 33.75 13.54
CA VAL A 426 11.87 35.20 13.59
C VAL A 426 13.37 35.53 13.58
N GLY A 427 14.10 35.11 12.55
CA GLY A 427 15.54 35.38 12.40
C GLY A 427 16.38 34.15 12.11
N LYS A 428 17.71 34.29 12.22
CA LYS A 428 18.67 33.22 11.88
C LYS A 428 19.05 32.31 13.06
N SER A 429 19.18 32.85 14.28
CA SER A 429 19.70 32.11 15.44
C SER A 429 18.80 30.97 15.91
N ARG A 430 19.36 30.03 16.67
CA ARG A 430 18.66 28.84 17.21
C ARG A 430 17.44 29.21 18.06
N ASP A 431 17.62 30.21 18.93
CA ASP A 431 16.61 30.72 19.87
C ASP A 431 15.54 31.61 19.20
N ALA A 432 15.79 32.11 17.98
CA ALA A 432 14.82 32.83 17.16
C ALA A 432 13.78 31.89 16.53
N LEU A 433 13.12 31.10 17.36
CA LEU A 433 12.01 30.21 17.05
C LEU A 433 10.99 30.29 18.18
N ILE A 434 9.87 30.94 17.91
CA ILE A 434 8.71 30.90 18.81
C ILE A 434 8.05 29.53 18.61
N VAL A 435 7.72 28.87 19.72
CA VAL A 435 6.87 27.67 19.73
C VAL A 435 5.52 28.10 20.29
N SER A 436 4.47 27.93 19.49
CA SER A 436 3.13 28.40 19.82
C SER A 436 2.42 27.40 20.73
N GLU A 437 1.90 27.86 21.86
CA GLU A 437 0.93 27.09 22.67
C GLU A 437 -0.49 27.11 22.07
N MET A 438 -0.65 27.38 20.77
CA MET A 438 -1.91 27.23 20.01
C MET A 438 -2.33 25.77 19.91
N SER A 439 -2.76 25.23 21.05
CA SER A 439 -3.23 23.85 21.17
C SER A 439 -4.65 23.74 20.63
N TRP A 440 -4.80 23.27 19.39
CA TRP A 440 -6.01 22.55 18.97
C TRP A 440 -6.10 21.24 19.76
N LYS A 441 -6.58 21.34 21.00
CA LYS A 441 -6.85 20.20 21.88
C LYS A 441 -7.99 19.37 21.27
N ASN A 442 -7.70 18.11 20.97
CA ASN A 442 -8.67 17.07 20.65
C ASN A 442 -9.50 17.27 19.37
N THR A 443 -8.88 17.59 18.24
CA THR A 443 -9.42 17.22 16.92
C THR A 443 -8.80 15.92 16.42
N ASP A 444 -9.65 14.95 16.06
CA ASP A 444 -9.26 13.74 15.33
C ASP A 444 -8.71 14.15 13.95
N PRO A 445 -7.57 13.60 13.48
CA PRO A 445 -7.11 13.76 12.10
C PRO A 445 -8.18 13.49 11.03
N LEU A 446 -9.16 12.61 11.28
CA LEU A 446 -10.31 12.44 10.38
C LEU A 446 -11.23 13.68 10.30
N GLU A 447 -11.43 14.43 11.40
CA GLU A 447 -12.21 15.66 11.40
C GLU A 447 -11.49 16.80 10.68
N LEU A 448 -10.15 16.87 10.81
CA LEU A 448 -9.34 17.76 9.97
C LEU A 448 -9.50 17.43 8.49
N TRP A 449 -9.51 16.14 8.12
CA TRP A 449 -9.73 15.71 6.73
C TRP A 449 -11.14 16.03 6.21
N LYS A 450 -12.19 15.78 7.01
CA LYS A 450 -13.60 16.13 6.68
C LYS A 450 -13.81 17.64 6.51
N THR A 451 -13.06 18.46 7.24
CA THR A 451 -13.20 19.92 7.19
C THR A 451 -12.26 20.59 6.19
N SER A 452 -11.14 19.96 5.80
CA SER A 452 -10.26 20.45 4.72
C SER A 452 -10.73 20.09 3.31
N THR A 453 -11.52 19.02 3.16
CA THR A 453 -12.03 18.53 1.86
C THR A 453 -13.12 19.39 1.22
N THR A 454 -13.61 20.45 1.90
CA THR A 454 -14.57 21.42 1.34
C THR A 454 -13.91 22.44 0.39
N LEU A 455 -13.09 21.97 -0.55
CA LEU A 455 -12.86 22.72 -1.79
C LEU A 455 -14.06 22.44 -2.71
N PRO A 456 -14.73 23.46 -3.26
CA PRO A 456 -15.75 23.22 -4.26
C PRO A 456 -15.09 22.55 -5.47
N ILE A 457 -15.51 21.33 -5.78
CA ILE A 457 -15.18 20.69 -7.06
C ILE A 457 -15.92 21.50 -8.13
N THR A 458 -15.25 22.48 -8.71
CA THR A 458 -15.72 23.16 -9.90
C THR A 458 -15.79 22.12 -11.01
N GLU A 459 -17.02 21.66 -11.32
CA GLU A 459 -17.28 20.88 -12.52
C GLU A 459 -16.85 21.71 -13.73
N ASN A 460 -15.61 21.50 -14.18
CA ASN A 460 -15.12 22.04 -15.44
C ASN A 460 -15.90 21.37 -16.57
N LYS A 461 -17.07 21.93 -16.87
CA LYS A 461 -17.90 21.64 -18.03
C LYS A 461 -17.13 22.11 -19.26
N ILE A 462 -16.21 21.25 -19.69
CA ILE A 462 -15.53 21.33 -20.98
C ILE A 462 -16.64 21.46 -22.02
N LYS A 463 -16.77 22.67 -22.59
CA LYS A 463 -17.60 22.91 -23.77
C LYS A 463 -16.99 22.12 -24.92
N ARG A 464 -17.44 20.88 -25.09
CA ARG A 464 -17.38 20.21 -26.39
C ARG A 464 -18.29 21.01 -27.30
N ASN A 465 -17.75 21.53 -28.39
CA ASN A 465 -18.57 22.11 -29.44
C ASN A 465 -19.52 21.04 -29.98
N ASP A 466 -20.75 21.44 -30.26
CA ASP A 466 -21.82 20.55 -30.70
C ASP A 466 -21.56 20.01 -32.11
N GLU A 467 -21.82 18.71 -32.32
CA GLU A 467 -22.41 18.10 -33.54
C GLU A 467 -22.33 16.55 -33.49
N VAL A 468 -23.08 15.94 -32.57
CA VAL A 468 -23.70 14.61 -32.79
C VAL A 468 -25.04 14.61 -32.07
N GLU A 469 -26.15 14.56 -32.80
CA GLU A 469 -27.46 14.34 -32.20
C GLU A 469 -27.55 12.91 -31.63
N GLY A 470 -27.71 12.81 -30.31
CA GLY A 470 -27.86 11.54 -29.59
C GLY A 470 -28.57 11.77 -28.27
N SER A 471 -29.84 11.37 -28.18
CA SER A 471 -30.73 11.70 -27.07
C SER A 471 -30.28 11.12 -25.73
N TYR A 472 -29.64 11.95 -24.92
CA TYR A 472 -29.37 11.64 -23.51
C TYR A 472 -30.45 12.22 -22.60
N GLN A 473 -31.08 11.33 -21.85
CA GLN A 473 -32.04 11.68 -20.79
C GLN A 473 -31.32 12.33 -19.59
N GLN A 474 -32.09 12.88 -18.64
CA GLN A 474 -31.57 13.53 -17.44
C GLN A 474 -30.48 12.69 -16.72
N PRO A 475 -29.45 13.32 -16.15
CA PRO A 475 -28.48 12.60 -15.33
C PRO A 475 -29.21 11.94 -14.14
N PRO A 476 -29.00 10.64 -13.88
CA PRO A 476 -29.65 9.98 -12.76
C PRO A 476 -29.11 10.49 -11.42
N ALA A 477 -29.94 10.32 -10.38
CA ALA A 477 -29.52 10.43 -8.98
C ALA A 477 -28.23 9.60 -8.72
N PRO A 478 -27.39 9.98 -7.72
CA PRO A 478 -26.04 9.44 -7.52
C PRO A 478 -25.96 7.93 -7.69
N VAL A 479 -24.96 7.49 -8.47
CA VAL A 479 -24.86 6.13 -9.02
C VAL A 479 -24.69 5.11 -7.90
N ARG A 480 -25.82 4.63 -7.37
CA ARG A 480 -25.91 3.42 -6.56
C ARG A 480 -25.51 2.24 -7.44
N ILE A 481 -24.21 1.93 -7.46
CA ILE A 481 -23.67 0.77 -8.13
C ILE A 481 -24.32 -0.45 -7.48
N ARG A 482 -25.32 -1.03 -8.16
CA ARG A 482 -25.80 -2.37 -7.82
C ARG A 482 -24.62 -3.31 -8.04
N PHE A 483 -23.98 -3.71 -6.94
CA PHE A 483 -22.83 -4.62 -6.77
C PHE A 483 -22.59 -5.67 -7.88
N TRP A 484 -23.67 -6.16 -8.50
CA TRP A 484 -23.69 -7.22 -9.50
C TRP A 484 -23.50 -6.74 -10.96
N MET A 485 -23.58 -5.43 -11.24
CA MET A 485 -23.44 -4.78 -12.56
C MET A 485 -22.01 -4.71 -13.11
N SER A 486 -21.24 -5.78 -12.92
CA SER A 486 -19.98 -6.06 -13.62
C SER A 486 -19.74 -7.56 -13.79
N THR A 487 -20.31 -8.38 -12.89
CA THR A 487 -20.11 -9.84 -12.87
C THR A 487 -20.38 -10.57 -14.17
N LYS A 488 -21.15 -10.01 -15.12
CA LYS A 488 -21.32 -10.56 -16.48
C LYS A 488 -20.00 -10.78 -17.23
N GLN A 489 -19.00 -9.92 -17.04
CA GLN A 489 -17.74 -9.96 -17.80
C GLN A 489 -16.70 -10.94 -17.22
N ILE A 490 -16.80 -11.30 -15.94
CA ILE A 490 -15.92 -12.29 -15.30
C ILE A 490 -16.52 -13.70 -15.33
N ASP A 491 -15.66 -14.72 -15.36
CA ASP A 491 -16.08 -16.11 -15.48
C ASP A 491 -16.73 -16.67 -14.18
N SER A 492 -17.35 -17.86 -14.26
CA SER A 492 -18.02 -18.47 -13.11
C SER A 492 -17.07 -18.80 -11.95
N ARG A 493 -15.80 -19.13 -12.21
CA ARG A 493 -14.76 -19.41 -11.23
C ARG A 493 -14.26 -18.13 -10.55
N GLN A 494 -14.11 -17.03 -11.29
CA GLN A 494 -13.79 -15.70 -10.75
C GLN A 494 -14.92 -15.18 -9.85
N ARG A 495 -16.19 -15.26 -10.28
CA ARG A 495 -17.37 -14.93 -9.44
C ARG A 495 -17.40 -15.74 -8.14
N THR A 496 -17.04 -17.02 -8.23
CA THR A 496 -16.97 -17.94 -7.09
C THR A 496 -15.90 -17.53 -6.10
N ASP A 497 -14.68 -17.30 -6.57
CA ASP A 497 -13.53 -16.93 -5.73
C ASP A 497 -13.79 -15.59 -5.02
N TYR A 498 -14.30 -14.59 -5.74
CA TYR A 498 -14.72 -13.30 -5.21
C TYR A 498 -15.77 -13.43 -4.09
N PHE A 499 -16.75 -14.32 -4.22
CA PHE A 499 -17.73 -14.59 -3.16
C PHE A 499 -17.11 -15.25 -1.92
N TRP A 500 -16.21 -16.23 -2.08
CA TRP A 500 -15.53 -16.83 -0.93
C TRP A 500 -14.62 -15.83 -0.22
N LYS A 501 -14.02 -14.89 -0.96
CA LYS A 501 -13.30 -13.74 -0.43
C LYS A 501 -14.21 -12.84 0.42
N LEU A 502 -15.36 -12.42 -0.11
CA LEU A 502 -16.37 -11.63 0.61
C LEU A 502 -16.87 -12.31 1.90
N ILE A 503 -17.17 -13.61 1.87
CA ILE A 503 -17.56 -14.34 3.09
C ILE A 503 -16.40 -14.45 4.08
N LEU A 504 -15.18 -14.74 3.63
CA LEU A 504 -14.05 -14.91 4.53
C LEU A 504 -13.64 -13.60 5.23
N ALA A 505 -13.92 -12.45 4.61
CA ALA A 505 -13.81 -11.11 5.20
C ALA A 505 -15.09 -10.60 5.88
N TRP A 506 -16.20 -11.36 5.88
CA TRP A 506 -17.45 -10.90 6.51
C TRP A 506 -17.24 -10.62 8.01
N PRO A 507 -17.54 -9.40 8.51
CA PRO A 507 -17.09 -8.97 9.83
C PRO A 507 -17.80 -9.71 10.96
N ASP A 508 -19.10 -9.99 10.81
CA ASP A 508 -19.87 -10.76 11.80
C ASP A 508 -19.42 -12.22 11.84
N ASP A 509 -18.59 -12.54 12.83
CA ASP A 509 -17.94 -13.85 12.99
C ASP A 509 -18.95 -15.01 13.07
N TRP A 510 -20.14 -14.76 13.62
CA TRP A 510 -21.22 -15.73 13.73
C TRP A 510 -22.03 -15.89 12.42
N GLU A 511 -22.40 -14.80 11.74
CA GLU A 511 -23.06 -14.86 10.42
C GLU A 511 -22.16 -15.60 9.43
N ARG A 512 -20.86 -15.26 9.43
CA ARG A 512 -19.82 -15.92 8.64
C ARG A 512 -19.71 -17.43 8.93
N ARG A 513 -19.72 -17.81 10.21
CA ARG A 513 -19.69 -19.23 10.63
C ARG A 513 -20.92 -19.98 10.13
N ALA A 514 -22.13 -19.44 10.29
CA ALA A 514 -23.37 -20.10 9.88
C ALA A 514 -23.34 -20.50 8.40
N ILE A 515 -22.87 -19.62 7.51
CA ILE A 515 -22.84 -19.87 6.07
C ILE A 515 -21.78 -20.92 5.69
N ILE A 516 -20.58 -20.85 6.30
CA ILE A 516 -19.48 -21.78 6.06
C ILE A 516 -19.83 -23.19 6.56
N TRP A 517 -20.33 -23.31 7.80
CA TRP A 517 -20.66 -24.61 8.41
C TRP A 517 -21.79 -25.32 7.66
N THR A 518 -22.80 -24.60 7.18
CA THR A 518 -23.92 -25.22 6.45
C THR A 518 -23.46 -25.91 5.16
N LYS A 519 -22.47 -25.35 4.44
CA LYS A 519 -21.82 -26.03 3.30
C LYS A 519 -21.02 -27.27 3.73
N ALA A 520 -20.36 -27.24 4.89
CA ALA A 520 -19.65 -28.39 5.42
C ALA A 520 -20.61 -29.56 5.76
N VAL A 521 -21.75 -29.25 6.38
CA VAL A 521 -22.79 -30.24 6.74
C VAL A 521 -23.23 -31.05 5.53
N ILE A 522 -23.74 -30.42 4.45
CA ILE A 522 -24.21 -31.18 3.28
C ILE A 522 -23.10 -32.02 2.61
N SER A 523 -21.86 -31.53 2.60
CA SER A 523 -20.73 -32.25 2.03
C SER A 523 -20.39 -33.50 2.87
N VAL A 524 -20.53 -33.43 4.19
CA VAL A 524 -20.41 -34.57 5.11
C VAL A 524 -21.60 -35.51 4.96
N THR A 525 -22.84 -35.02 4.99
CA THR A 525 -24.07 -35.84 4.88
C THR A 525 -24.11 -36.66 3.59
N ASN A 526 -23.75 -36.06 2.44
CA ASN A 526 -23.72 -36.78 1.18
C ASN A 526 -22.54 -37.76 1.09
N THR A 527 -21.39 -37.45 1.68
CA THR A 527 -20.26 -38.40 1.76
C THR A 527 -20.61 -39.59 2.63
N LEU A 528 -21.16 -39.36 3.83
CA LEU A 528 -21.63 -40.41 4.72
C LEU A 528 -22.75 -41.25 4.09
N THR A 529 -23.67 -40.62 3.35
CA THR A 529 -24.69 -41.34 2.58
C THR A 529 -24.06 -42.22 1.50
N ALA A 530 -23.24 -41.62 0.63
CA ALA A 530 -22.61 -42.34 -0.48
C ALA A 530 -21.79 -43.52 0.03
N PHE A 531 -21.08 -43.32 1.14
CA PHE A 531 -20.28 -44.33 1.81
C PHE A 531 -21.15 -45.41 2.49
N TYR A 532 -22.27 -45.05 3.13
CA TYR A 532 -23.23 -46.01 3.69
C TYR A 532 -23.87 -46.88 2.62
N ILE A 533 -24.31 -46.28 1.50
CA ILE A 533 -24.87 -47.00 0.35
C ILE A 533 -23.82 -47.94 -0.24
N THR A 534 -22.63 -47.40 -0.56
CA THR A 534 -21.49 -48.17 -1.09
C THR A 534 -21.16 -49.36 -0.19
N ASN A 535 -21.04 -49.14 1.13
CA ASN A 535 -20.75 -50.19 2.10
C ASN A 535 -21.84 -51.24 2.18
N LYS A 536 -23.13 -50.84 2.24
CA LYS A 536 -24.21 -51.82 2.43
C LYS A 536 -24.42 -52.68 1.19
N ILE A 537 -24.34 -52.09 -0.01
CA ILE A 537 -24.31 -52.84 -1.27
C ILE A 537 -23.10 -53.78 -1.29
N THR A 538 -21.91 -53.30 -0.92
CA THR A 538 -20.69 -54.13 -0.91
C THR A 538 -20.79 -55.30 0.07
N ALA A 539 -21.30 -55.09 1.28
CA ALA A 539 -21.49 -56.16 2.25
C ALA A 539 -22.48 -57.21 1.74
N ASP A 540 -23.62 -56.77 1.18
CA ASP A 540 -24.66 -57.67 0.66
C ASP A 540 -24.21 -58.41 -0.62
N VAL A 541 -23.39 -57.79 -1.48
CA VAL A 541 -22.78 -58.40 -2.70
C VAL A 541 -21.67 -59.40 -2.38
N PHE A 542 -20.76 -59.06 -1.45
CA PHE A 542 -19.64 -59.93 -1.06
C PHE A 542 -20.01 -60.96 0.03
N LEU A 543 -21.28 -61.03 0.44
CA LEU A 543 -21.80 -61.90 1.50
C LEU A 543 -21.07 -61.74 2.85
N ILE A 544 -20.65 -60.51 3.16
CA ILE A 544 -20.04 -60.14 4.44
C ILE A 544 -21.15 -59.88 5.46
N ASP A 545 -21.03 -60.41 6.68
CA ASP A 545 -22.11 -60.45 7.69
C ASP A 545 -22.92 -59.13 7.74
N PRO A 546 -24.20 -59.15 7.31
CA PRO A 546 -25.01 -57.95 7.18
C PRO A 546 -25.37 -57.29 8.53
N LYS A 547 -24.99 -57.89 9.66
CA LYS A 547 -25.13 -57.36 11.03
C LYS A 547 -23.97 -56.46 11.48
N LEU A 548 -22.84 -56.41 10.76
CA LEU A 548 -21.70 -55.57 11.13
C LEU A 548 -22.07 -54.07 11.10
N ASP A 549 -21.57 -53.32 12.08
CA ASP A 549 -21.85 -51.88 12.15
C ASP A 549 -21.09 -51.09 11.05
N PHE A 550 -21.55 -49.86 10.81
CA PHE A 550 -20.99 -48.98 9.77
C PHE A 550 -19.47 -48.76 9.93
N LEU A 551 -18.99 -48.59 11.17
CA LEU A 551 -17.59 -48.34 11.49
C LEU A 551 -16.73 -49.61 11.43
N GLN A 552 -17.28 -50.76 11.85
CA GLN A 552 -16.66 -52.07 11.70
C GLN A 552 -16.45 -52.45 10.23
N THR A 553 -17.42 -52.11 9.36
CA THR A 553 -17.30 -52.27 7.91
C THR A 553 -16.22 -51.33 7.36
N LEU A 554 -16.21 -50.07 7.83
CA LEU A 554 -15.23 -49.04 7.45
C LEU A 554 -13.78 -49.46 7.72
N ARG A 555 -13.50 -50.00 8.92
CA ARG A 555 -12.17 -50.48 9.33
C ARG A 555 -11.65 -51.67 8.52
N ARG A 556 -12.51 -52.36 7.75
CA ARG A 556 -12.14 -53.53 6.93
C ARG A 556 -11.96 -53.22 5.43
N ILE A 557 -12.31 -52.03 4.98
CA ILE A 557 -12.15 -51.63 3.57
C ILE A 557 -10.70 -51.18 3.33
N PRO A 558 -9.95 -51.77 2.37
CA PRO A 558 -8.59 -51.33 2.06
C PRO A 558 -8.56 -49.86 1.63
N ALA A 559 -7.59 -49.08 2.11
CA ALA A 559 -7.49 -47.65 1.82
C ALA A 559 -7.30 -47.31 0.33
N LYS A 560 -6.83 -48.27 -0.50
CA LYS A 560 -6.75 -48.17 -1.96
C LYS A 560 -7.95 -48.76 -2.70
N SER A 561 -9.04 -49.08 -1.99
CA SER A 561 -10.26 -49.62 -2.60
C SER A 561 -10.92 -48.60 -3.54
N PRO A 562 -11.47 -49.04 -4.70
CA PRO A 562 -12.33 -48.20 -5.53
C PRO A 562 -13.45 -47.52 -4.74
N PHE A 563 -13.97 -48.16 -3.70
CA PHE A 563 -15.05 -47.62 -2.85
C PHE A 563 -14.65 -46.32 -2.14
N VAL A 564 -13.43 -46.24 -1.60
CA VAL A 564 -12.89 -45.03 -0.99
C VAL A 564 -12.67 -43.95 -2.06
N MET A 565 -12.17 -44.35 -3.23
CA MET A 565 -11.99 -43.45 -4.37
C MET A 565 -13.31 -42.85 -4.86
N PHE A 566 -14.39 -43.64 -5.01
CA PHE A 566 -15.68 -43.14 -5.46
C PHE A 566 -16.36 -42.22 -4.43
N ALA A 567 -16.26 -42.52 -3.13
CA ALA A 567 -16.73 -41.59 -2.09
C ALA A 567 -15.96 -40.25 -2.13
N LEU A 568 -14.64 -40.30 -2.34
CA LEU A 568 -13.81 -39.10 -2.48
C LEU A 568 -14.12 -38.32 -3.77
N VAL A 569 -14.36 -39.01 -4.90
CA VAL A 569 -14.77 -38.40 -6.17
C VAL A 569 -16.15 -37.78 -6.06
N GLY A 570 -17.10 -38.41 -5.36
CA GLY A 570 -18.42 -37.83 -5.06
C GLY A 570 -18.30 -36.55 -4.23
N PHE A 571 -17.51 -36.57 -3.16
CA PHE A 571 -17.20 -35.40 -2.33
C PHE A 571 -16.56 -34.26 -3.14
N ILE A 572 -15.51 -34.56 -3.91
CA ILE A 572 -14.80 -33.58 -4.75
C ILE A 572 -15.74 -33.02 -5.82
N SER A 573 -16.46 -33.88 -6.55
CA SER A 573 -17.38 -33.46 -7.61
C SER A 573 -18.50 -32.58 -7.06
N GLN A 574 -19.13 -32.96 -5.93
CA GLN A 574 -20.12 -32.12 -5.26
C GLN A 574 -19.53 -30.80 -4.76
N MET A 575 -18.31 -30.80 -4.19
CA MET A 575 -17.63 -29.56 -3.82
C MET A 575 -17.42 -28.67 -5.05
N LEU A 576 -16.99 -29.21 -6.19
CA LEU A 576 -16.81 -28.47 -7.44
C LEU A 576 -18.16 -27.94 -7.98
N THR A 577 -19.21 -28.76 -8.03
CA THR A 577 -20.55 -28.36 -8.49
C THR A 577 -21.17 -27.27 -7.61
N MET A 578 -21.13 -27.41 -6.29
CA MET A 578 -21.63 -26.40 -5.36
C MET A 578 -20.84 -25.10 -5.44
N THR A 579 -19.54 -25.20 -5.75
CA THR A 579 -18.63 -24.06 -5.84
C THR A 579 -18.78 -23.33 -7.17
N PHE A 580 -18.73 -24.02 -8.32
CA PHE A 580 -18.67 -23.41 -9.65
C PHE A 580 -19.99 -23.35 -10.44
N ILE A 581 -21.03 -24.08 -10.04
CA ILE A 581 -22.32 -24.09 -10.75
C ILE A 581 -23.42 -23.45 -9.89
N LEU A 582 -23.76 -24.04 -8.75
CA LEU A 582 -24.92 -23.57 -7.97
C LEU A 582 -24.71 -22.13 -7.47
N TYR A 583 -23.49 -21.80 -7.08
CA TYR A 583 -23.21 -20.54 -6.40
C TYR A 583 -23.11 -19.32 -7.35
N PRO A 584 -22.35 -19.33 -8.47
CA PRO A 584 -22.39 -18.23 -9.43
C PRO A 584 -23.80 -17.96 -9.95
N TYR A 585 -24.61 -19.02 -10.04
CA TYR A 585 -26.01 -18.94 -10.46
C TYR A 585 -26.91 -18.28 -9.40
N LEU A 586 -26.74 -18.65 -8.12
CA LEU A 586 -27.38 -18.00 -6.96
C LEU A 586 -27.09 -16.49 -6.85
N MET A 587 -25.97 -16.02 -7.41
CA MET A 587 -25.61 -14.60 -7.40
C MET A 587 -25.95 -13.87 -8.71
N TYR A 588 -26.16 -14.60 -9.81
CA TYR A 588 -26.38 -14.03 -11.14
C TYR A 588 -27.86 -13.78 -11.46
N GLU A 589 -28.74 -14.75 -11.20
CA GLU A 589 -30.16 -14.60 -11.52
C GLU A 589 -30.95 -14.02 -10.35
N GLY A 590 -31.54 -12.84 -10.56
CA GLY A 590 -32.45 -12.16 -9.62
C GLY A 590 -33.93 -12.49 -9.83
N GLN A 591 -34.26 -13.50 -10.66
CA GLN A 591 -35.64 -13.76 -11.09
C GLN A 591 -36.07 -15.24 -11.02
N LEU A 592 -35.17 -16.21 -10.86
CA LEU A 592 -35.59 -17.58 -10.60
C LEU A 592 -36.11 -17.74 -9.17
N SER A 593 -37.28 -18.36 -9.03
CA SER A 593 -37.86 -18.66 -7.73
C SER A 593 -36.96 -19.60 -6.94
N THR A 594 -36.86 -19.39 -5.62
CA THR A 594 -36.04 -20.20 -4.70
C THR A 594 -36.33 -21.70 -4.83
N LEU A 595 -37.57 -22.05 -5.17
CA LEU A 595 -38.05 -23.40 -5.44
C LEU A 595 -37.28 -24.08 -6.58
N SER A 596 -37.08 -23.39 -7.71
CA SER A 596 -36.39 -23.95 -8.89
C SER A 596 -34.92 -24.27 -8.61
N LEU A 597 -34.24 -23.40 -7.85
CA LEU A 597 -32.83 -23.54 -7.51
C LEU A 597 -32.64 -24.57 -6.39
N THR A 598 -33.57 -24.63 -5.43
CA THR A 598 -33.66 -25.74 -4.46
C THR A 598 -33.83 -27.08 -5.18
N GLY A 599 -34.71 -27.16 -6.18
CA GLY A 599 -34.88 -28.36 -7.01
C GLY A 599 -33.59 -28.81 -7.70
N ARG A 600 -32.81 -27.89 -8.28
CA ARG A 600 -31.49 -28.19 -8.87
C ARG A 600 -30.48 -28.64 -7.81
N ALA A 601 -30.40 -27.97 -6.66
CA ALA A 601 -29.50 -28.34 -5.56
C ALA A 601 -29.83 -29.73 -4.99
N VAL A 602 -31.12 -30.03 -4.81
CA VAL A 602 -31.66 -31.34 -4.41
C VAL A 602 -31.32 -32.41 -5.44
N ALA A 603 -31.58 -32.19 -6.73
CA ALA A 603 -31.28 -33.17 -7.78
C ALA A 603 -29.79 -33.53 -7.83
N LEU A 604 -28.91 -32.54 -7.69
CA LEU A 604 -27.45 -32.74 -7.61
C LEU A 604 -27.02 -33.45 -6.32
N SER A 605 -27.67 -33.13 -5.19
CA SER A 605 -27.45 -33.78 -3.89
C SER A 605 -27.80 -35.27 -3.95
N LEU A 606 -28.99 -35.60 -4.47
CA LEU A 606 -29.44 -36.98 -4.68
C LEU A 606 -28.58 -37.72 -5.72
N GLY A 607 -28.16 -37.03 -6.79
CA GLY A 607 -27.27 -37.59 -7.81
C GLY A 607 -25.93 -38.06 -7.26
N MET A 608 -25.22 -37.17 -6.55
CA MET A 608 -23.88 -37.45 -5.99
C MET A 608 -23.96 -38.36 -4.75
N GLY A 609 -24.89 -38.09 -3.83
CA GLY A 609 -25.00 -38.82 -2.57
C GLY A 609 -25.62 -40.21 -2.72
N MET A 610 -26.47 -40.45 -3.72
CA MET A 610 -27.29 -41.67 -3.81
C MET A 610 -27.23 -42.37 -5.15
N LEU A 611 -27.53 -41.69 -6.27
CA LEU A 611 -27.66 -42.36 -7.57
C LEU A 611 -26.33 -42.90 -8.08
N ILE A 612 -25.24 -42.12 -8.01
CA ILE A 612 -23.92 -42.58 -8.43
C ILE A 612 -23.48 -43.80 -7.61
N PRO A 613 -23.50 -43.79 -6.26
CA PRO A 613 -23.24 -44.99 -5.45
C PRO A 613 -24.14 -46.19 -5.80
N LEU A 614 -25.45 -45.99 -5.94
CA LEU A 614 -26.42 -47.06 -6.14
C LEU A 614 -26.26 -47.79 -7.49
N PHE A 615 -25.88 -47.08 -8.56
CA PHE A 615 -25.78 -47.64 -9.91
C PHE A 615 -24.35 -47.94 -10.36
N SER A 616 -23.32 -47.19 -9.92
CA SER A 616 -21.94 -47.40 -10.39
C SER A 616 -21.13 -48.38 -9.55
N VAL A 617 -21.37 -48.45 -8.24
CA VAL A 617 -20.62 -49.35 -7.34
C VAL A 617 -20.84 -50.83 -7.65
N PRO A 618 -22.08 -51.36 -7.79
CA PRO A 618 -22.28 -52.80 -7.87
C PRO A 618 -21.63 -53.49 -9.10
N PRO A 619 -21.70 -52.95 -10.34
CA PRO A 619 -21.00 -53.55 -11.48
C PRO A 619 -19.48 -53.58 -11.31
N ILE A 620 -18.90 -52.51 -10.74
CA ILE A 620 -17.45 -52.40 -10.48
C ILE A 620 -17.04 -53.33 -9.33
N ALA A 621 -17.87 -53.42 -8.29
CA ALA A 621 -17.70 -54.33 -7.16
C ALA A 621 -17.67 -55.79 -7.61
N ASN A 622 -18.63 -56.22 -8.44
CA ASN A 622 -18.67 -57.58 -8.95
C ASN A 622 -17.52 -57.87 -9.94
N SER A 623 -17.15 -56.92 -10.79
CA SER A 623 -15.96 -57.01 -11.64
C SER A 623 -14.68 -57.26 -10.82
N ALA A 624 -14.48 -56.48 -9.75
CA ALA A 624 -13.35 -56.66 -8.83
C ALA A 624 -13.42 -58.00 -8.07
N PHE A 625 -14.61 -58.44 -7.65
CA PHE A 625 -14.83 -59.71 -6.97
C PHE A 625 -14.52 -60.91 -7.88
N LEU A 626 -15.01 -60.89 -9.12
CA LEU A 626 -14.74 -61.93 -10.11
C LEU A 626 -13.23 -62.02 -10.41
N SER A 627 -12.55 -60.89 -10.62
CA SER A 627 -11.09 -60.85 -10.80
C SER A 627 -10.32 -61.37 -9.57
N HIS A 628 -10.84 -61.17 -8.36
CA HIS A 628 -10.23 -61.71 -7.13
C HIS A 628 -10.50 -63.21 -6.96
N ARG A 629 -11.70 -63.70 -7.25
CA ARG A 629 -12.04 -65.14 -7.24
C ARG A 629 -11.23 -65.93 -8.28
N GLU A 630 -11.02 -65.35 -9.45
CA GLU A 630 -10.20 -65.92 -10.53
C GLU A 630 -8.73 -66.08 -10.09
N LYS A 631 -8.18 -65.09 -9.37
CA LYS A 631 -6.85 -65.19 -8.72
C LYS A 631 -6.78 -66.19 -7.56
N LEU A 632 -7.94 -66.61 -7.02
CA LEU A 632 -8.06 -67.64 -5.97
C LEU A 632 -8.49 -69.01 -6.54
N GLY A 633 -8.44 -69.20 -7.87
CA GLY A 633 -8.71 -70.48 -8.53
C GLY A 633 -10.17 -70.95 -8.47
N MET A 634 -11.10 -70.11 -8.01
CA MET A 634 -12.51 -70.50 -7.88
C MET A 634 -13.25 -70.36 -9.22
N ARG A 635 -14.12 -71.34 -9.53
CA ARG A 635 -15.02 -71.28 -10.71
C ARG A 635 -15.80 -69.95 -10.75
N LYS A 636 -15.91 -69.39 -11.97
CA LYS A 636 -16.73 -68.20 -12.27
C LYS A 636 -18.21 -68.49 -11.99
N LEU A 637 -18.91 -67.48 -11.48
CA LEU A 637 -20.37 -67.45 -11.47
C LEU A 637 -20.88 -67.14 -12.89
N PRO A 638 -22.00 -67.73 -13.34
CA PRO A 638 -22.50 -67.55 -14.70
C PRO A 638 -23.26 -66.23 -14.84
N THR A 639 -22.55 -65.13 -15.11
CA THR A 639 -23.14 -63.91 -15.70
C THR A 639 -23.07 -64.04 -17.22
N GLY A 640 -24.08 -64.66 -17.84
CA GLY A 640 -24.10 -64.93 -19.28
C GLY A 640 -24.23 -63.67 -20.14
N SER A 641 -24.81 -62.62 -19.58
CA SER A 641 -25.04 -61.33 -20.23
C SER A 641 -24.85 -60.15 -19.25
N VAL A 642 -24.77 -58.95 -19.82
CA VAL A 642 -24.81 -57.70 -19.04
C VAL A 642 -26.15 -57.54 -18.30
N PHE A 643 -27.24 -58.11 -18.81
CA PHE A 643 -28.55 -58.08 -18.14
C PHE A 643 -28.57 -58.94 -16.87
N ASP A 644 -27.91 -60.10 -16.85
CA ASP A 644 -27.79 -60.93 -15.64
C ASP A 644 -26.99 -60.21 -14.54
N LEU A 645 -25.91 -59.53 -14.93
CA LEU A 645 -25.08 -58.70 -14.04
C LEU A 645 -25.89 -57.54 -13.44
N LEU A 646 -26.76 -56.91 -14.25
CA LEU A 646 -27.66 -55.84 -13.80
C LEU A 646 -28.82 -56.38 -12.92
N ALA A 647 -29.35 -57.56 -13.21
CA ALA A 647 -30.40 -58.19 -12.40
C ALA A 647 -29.89 -58.58 -11.01
N GLN A 648 -28.74 -59.26 -10.93
CA GLN A 648 -28.08 -59.60 -9.65
C GLN A 648 -27.72 -58.33 -8.85
N THR A 649 -27.27 -57.28 -9.54
CA THR A 649 -27.06 -55.94 -8.97
C THR A 649 -28.35 -55.35 -8.36
N PHE A 650 -29.48 -55.48 -9.06
CA PHE A 650 -30.76 -54.95 -8.60
C PHE A 650 -31.31 -55.70 -7.38
N GLU A 651 -31.08 -57.02 -7.29
CA GLU A 651 -31.42 -57.80 -6.10
C GLU A 651 -30.53 -57.45 -4.90
N CYS A 652 -29.21 -57.35 -5.08
CA CYS A 652 -28.29 -57.02 -3.98
C CYS A 652 -28.48 -55.59 -3.44
N THR A 653 -29.05 -54.68 -4.22
CA THR A 653 -29.39 -53.32 -3.77
C THR A 653 -30.73 -53.23 -3.02
N ARG A 654 -31.55 -54.30 -3.00
CA ARG A 654 -32.93 -54.33 -2.46
C ARG A 654 -33.05 -53.94 -0.98
N SER A 655 -32.00 -54.14 -0.19
CA SER A 655 -31.91 -53.70 1.22
C SER A 655 -31.83 -52.16 1.33
N VAL A 656 -31.12 -51.53 0.40
CA VAL A 656 -30.92 -50.07 0.32
C VAL A 656 -32.15 -49.38 -0.27
N TRP A 657 -32.79 -49.96 -1.31
CA TRP A 657 -34.03 -49.43 -1.89
C TRP A 657 -35.12 -49.18 -0.84
N ARG A 658 -35.24 -50.02 0.20
CA ARG A 658 -36.18 -49.83 1.32
C ARG A 658 -35.87 -48.62 2.21
N LYS A 659 -34.60 -48.24 2.35
CA LYS A 659 -34.17 -47.05 3.12
C LYS A 659 -34.03 -45.80 2.25
N LEU A 660 -34.06 -45.94 0.93
CA LEU A 660 -33.88 -44.86 -0.04
C LEU A 660 -34.78 -43.64 0.21
N PRO A 661 -36.08 -43.76 0.60
CA PRO A 661 -36.92 -42.60 0.89
C PRO A 661 -36.44 -41.77 2.09
N VAL A 662 -35.96 -42.42 3.16
CA VAL A 662 -35.41 -41.74 4.35
C VAL A 662 -34.11 -41.03 4.00
N ILE A 663 -33.23 -41.72 3.27
CA ILE A 663 -31.95 -41.18 2.83
C ILE A 663 -32.16 -39.99 1.87
N ALA A 664 -33.15 -40.08 0.97
CA ALA A 664 -33.54 -38.97 0.11
C ALA A 664 -34.06 -37.79 0.94
N GLY A 665 -34.94 -38.04 1.92
CA GLY A 665 -35.46 -37.01 2.83
C GLY A 665 -34.35 -36.24 3.56
N VAL A 666 -33.35 -36.95 4.10
CA VAL A 666 -32.19 -36.32 4.76
C VAL A 666 -31.36 -35.47 3.79
N ASN A 667 -31.09 -35.96 2.58
CA ASN A 667 -30.30 -35.21 1.58
C ASN A 667 -31.06 -34.06 0.92
N VAL A 668 -32.40 -34.15 0.87
CA VAL A 668 -33.32 -33.07 0.49
C VAL A 668 -33.33 -31.99 1.57
N ALA A 669 -33.49 -32.36 2.85
CA ALA A 669 -33.48 -31.43 3.97
C ALA A 669 -32.15 -30.69 4.09
N ALA A 670 -31.01 -31.40 4.00
CA ALA A 670 -29.69 -30.79 3.99
C ALA A 670 -29.50 -29.81 2.81
N ALA A 671 -29.99 -30.14 1.61
CA ALA A 671 -29.97 -29.23 0.46
C ALA A 671 -30.87 -28.00 0.66
N GLY A 672 -32.06 -28.18 1.22
CA GLY A 672 -32.97 -27.08 1.56
C GLY A 672 -32.34 -26.09 2.55
N ILE A 673 -31.78 -26.58 3.65
CA ILE A 673 -31.12 -25.75 4.67
C ILE A 673 -29.96 -24.95 4.07
N VAL A 674 -29.14 -25.55 3.20
CA VAL A 674 -28.05 -24.85 2.49
C VAL A 674 -28.59 -23.72 1.61
N VAL A 675 -29.60 -23.99 0.78
CA VAL A 675 -30.16 -22.97 -0.14
C VAL A 675 -30.85 -21.86 0.65
N CYS A 676 -31.60 -22.17 1.72
CA CYS A 676 -32.19 -21.17 2.61
C CYS A 676 -31.12 -20.32 3.30
N SER A 677 -30.03 -20.92 3.81
CA SER A 677 -28.94 -20.20 4.47
C SER A 677 -28.16 -19.31 3.49
N MET A 678 -27.93 -19.77 2.25
CA MET A 678 -27.28 -18.97 1.21
C MET A 678 -28.19 -17.84 0.68
N ALA A 679 -29.51 -18.07 0.56
CA ALA A 679 -30.46 -17.04 0.19
C ALA A 679 -30.62 -15.98 1.30
N TRP A 680 -30.71 -16.40 2.56
CA TRP A 680 -30.67 -15.52 3.72
C TRP A 680 -29.38 -14.71 3.74
N ALA A 681 -28.21 -15.34 3.55
CA ALA A 681 -26.93 -14.65 3.50
C ALA A 681 -26.85 -13.64 2.36
N ARG A 682 -27.26 -14.01 1.14
CA ARG A 682 -27.34 -13.09 -0.01
C ARG A 682 -28.21 -11.88 0.35
N ASN A 683 -29.39 -12.09 0.91
CA ASN A 683 -30.29 -11.00 1.31
C ASN A 683 -29.71 -10.16 2.46
N ARG A 684 -29.01 -10.78 3.41
CA ARG A 684 -28.33 -10.11 4.52
C ARG A 684 -27.20 -9.22 4.03
N ILE A 685 -26.38 -9.71 3.10
CA ILE A 685 -25.34 -8.96 2.38
C ILE A 685 -25.96 -7.78 1.64
N HIS A 686 -27.01 -7.99 0.82
CA HIS A 686 -27.75 -6.92 0.14
C HIS A 686 -28.36 -5.89 1.11
N SER A 687 -28.76 -6.28 2.33
CA SER A 687 -29.36 -5.39 3.33
C SER A 687 -28.36 -4.60 4.19
N LYS A 688 -27.12 -5.08 4.31
CA LYS A 688 -26.04 -4.46 5.09
C LYS A 688 -25.04 -3.68 4.23
N LEU A 689 -24.88 -4.03 2.94
CA LEU A 689 -23.96 -3.38 2.02
C LEU A 689 -24.69 -2.47 1.01
N ASP A 690 -25.14 -1.27 1.43
CA ASP A 690 -25.43 -0.16 0.49
C ASP A 690 -24.11 0.65 0.33
N ILE A 691 -23.08 -0.02 -0.23
CA ILE A 691 -21.65 0.31 -0.04
C ILE A 691 -20.89 0.47 -1.37
N ASP A 692 -19.93 1.39 -1.35
CA ASP A 692 -19.06 1.81 -2.45
C ASP A 692 -18.07 0.72 -2.91
N ALA A 693 -17.62 0.81 -4.17
CA ALA A 693 -16.72 -0.13 -4.83
C ALA A 693 -15.40 -0.34 -4.06
N ASP A 694 -14.84 0.72 -3.50
CA ASP A 694 -13.49 0.67 -2.91
C ASP A 694 -13.45 -0.08 -1.58
N LEU A 695 -14.46 0.06 -0.72
CA LEU A 695 -14.52 -0.74 0.52
C LEU A 695 -14.73 -2.24 0.21
N ILE A 696 -15.39 -2.56 -0.90
CA ILE A 696 -15.55 -3.95 -1.37
C ILE A 696 -14.18 -4.48 -1.85
N ASN A 697 -13.42 -3.68 -2.59
CA ASN A 697 -12.05 -4.02 -3.01
C ASN A 697 -11.12 -4.20 -1.79
N GLU A 698 -11.25 -3.34 -0.76
CA GLU A 698 -10.48 -3.43 0.49
C GLU A 698 -10.82 -4.71 1.29
N LEU A 699 -12.12 -5.05 1.44
CA LEU A 699 -12.55 -6.30 2.07
C LEU A 699 -12.03 -7.54 1.31
N VAL A 700 -12.03 -7.49 -0.02
CA VAL A 700 -11.50 -8.56 -0.87
C VAL A 700 -9.98 -8.68 -0.73
N ALA A 701 -9.22 -7.58 -0.70
CA ALA A 701 -7.77 -7.58 -0.46
C ALA A 701 -7.42 -8.14 0.94
N ASN A 702 -8.13 -7.68 1.98
CA ASN A 702 -7.99 -8.21 3.34
C ASN A 702 -8.32 -9.71 3.42
N SER A 703 -9.26 -10.20 2.61
CA SER A 703 -9.56 -11.63 2.52
C SER A 703 -8.43 -12.47 1.90
N GLU A 704 -7.64 -11.91 0.98
CA GLU A 704 -6.49 -12.61 0.36
C GLU A 704 -5.35 -12.77 1.38
N TYR A 705 -5.09 -11.72 2.17
CA TYR A 705 -4.21 -11.79 3.32
C TYR A 705 -4.67 -12.88 4.31
N TYR A 706 -5.97 -12.90 4.64
CA TYR A 706 -6.56 -13.93 5.50
C TYR A 706 -6.52 -15.35 4.90
N GLN A 707 -6.68 -15.50 3.58
CA GLN A 707 -6.55 -16.79 2.90
C GLN A 707 -5.11 -17.30 2.93
N ASN A 708 -4.11 -16.44 2.73
CA ASN A 708 -2.71 -16.83 2.77
C ASN A 708 -2.29 -17.33 4.16
N GLN A 709 -2.75 -16.68 5.25
CA GLN A 709 -2.59 -17.25 6.59
C GLN A 709 -3.42 -18.54 6.79
N LYS A 710 -4.70 -18.56 6.37
CA LYS A 710 -5.57 -19.73 6.56
C LYS A 710 -5.19 -20.94 5.71
N ARG A 711 -4.44 -20.85 4.63
CA ARG A 711 -3.97 -22.03 3.87
C ARG A 711 -3.06 -22.92 4.72
N GLY A 712 -2.16 -22.32 5.51
CA GLY A 712 -1.38 -23.06 6.52
C GLY A 712 -2.27 -23.64 7.63
N VAL A 713 -3.11 -22.79 8.24
CA VAL A 713 -3.95 -23.18 9.40
C VAL A 713 -5.03 -24.19 9.03
N ILE A 714 -5.62 -24.16 7.82
CA ILE A 714 -6.62 -25.13 7.35
C ILE A 714 -5.94 -26.42 6.90
N GLY A 715 -4.76 -26.38 6.28
CA GLY A 715 -3.98 -27.60 6.04
C GLY A 715 -3.66 -28.33 7.35
N GLN A 716 -3.15 -27.60 8.35
CA GLN A 716 -2.91 -28.14 9.70
C GLN A 716 -4.20 -28.53 10.43
N LYS A 717 -5.31 -27.81 10.26
CA LYS A 717 -6.61 -28.17 10.88
C LYS A 717 -7.28 -29.38 10.22
N LEU A 718 -7.19 -29.56 8.91
CA LEU A 718 -7.68 -30.78 8.26
C LEU A 718 -6.79 -31.98 8.61
N HIS A 719 -5.47 -31.80 8.72
CA HIS A 719 -4.57 -32.85 9.19
C HIS A 719 -4.79 -33.20 10.67
N SER A 720 -5.06 -32.20 11.53
CA SER A 720 -5.38 -32.44 12.95
C SER A 720 -6.79 -32.95 13.20
N ILE A 721 -7.79 -32.58 12.39
CA ILE A 721 -9.13 -33.22 12.40
C ILE A 721 -9.00 -34.67 11.93
N GLY A 722 -8.23 -34.94 10.87
CA GLY A 722 -7.94 -36.30 10.40
C GLY A 722 -7.26 -37.16 11.46
N SER A 723 -6.22 -36.64 12.15
CA SER A 723 -5.53 -37.36 13.22
C SER A 723 -6.30 -37.40 14.55
N TRP A 724 -7.22 -36.46 14.79
CA TRP A 724 -8.13 -36.48 15.95
C TRP A 724 -9.23 -37.52 15.76
N LEU A 725 -9.89 -37.55 14.58
CA LEU A 725 -10.89 -38.56 14.23
C LEU A 725 -10.32 -39.99 14.21
N THR A 726 -9.04 -40.16 13.89
CA THR A 726 -8.33 -41.46 13.99
C THR A 726 -7.57 -41.64 15.31
N SER A 727 -7.65 -40.68 16.24
CA SER A 727 -6.92 -40.79 17.52
C SER A 727 -7.54 -41.89 18.41
N PRO A 728 -6.73 -42.65 19.16
CA PRO A 728 -7.24 -43.66 20.08
C PRO A 728 -8.29 -43.13 21.05
N LYS A 729 -8.15 -41.89 21.54
CA LYS A 729 -9.10 -41.27 22.49
C LYS A 729 -10.48 -40.98 21.88
N VAL A 730 -10.57 -40.67 20.59
CA VAL A 730 -11.85 -40.43 19.91
C VAL A 730 -12.50 -41.75 19.48
N LEU A 731 -11.70 -42.72 19.03
CA LEU A 731 -12.18 -44.08 18.76
C LEU A 731 -12.72 -44.75 20.04
N ASP A 732 -12.01 -44.59 21.16
CA ASP A 732 -12.41 -45.02 22.51
C ASP A 732 -13.65 -44.25 23.03
N PHE A 733 -13.80 -42.96 22.74
CA PHE A 733 -15.04 -42.22 23.03
C PHE A 733 -16.26 -42.82 22.30
N PHE A 734 -16.12 -43.19 21.02
CA PHE A 734 -17.19 -43.87 20.28
C PHE A 734 -17.41 -45.32 20.74
N GLU A 735 -16.37 -46.03 21.20
CA GLU A 735 -16.51 -47.39 21.73
C GLU A 735 -17.11 -47.43 23.14
N ARG A 736 -16.87 -46.42 23.99
CA ARG A 736 -17.50 -46.28 25.32
C ARG A 736 -18.99 -45.93 25.28
N LYS A 737 -19.46 -45.28 24.21
CA LYS A 737 -20.89 -44.95 24.00
C LYS A 737 -21.75 -46.15 23.53
N ARG A 738 -21.22 -47.39 23.53
CA ARG A 738 -21.90 -48.61 23.03
C ARG A 738 -23.06 -49.17 23.89
N VAL A 739 -23.41 -48.58 25.03
CA VAL A 739 -24.42 -49.15 25.96
C VAL A 739 -25.53 -48.15 26.34
N SER A 740 -26.45 -47.92 25.41
CA SER A 740 -27.89 -47.63 25.65
C SER A 740 -28.57 -47.27 24.31
N SER A 741 -29.69 -47.89 23.96
CA SER A 741 -30.52 -47.45 22.84
C SER A 741 -31.26 -46.14 23.17
N PRO A 742 -31.36 -45.17 22.24
CA PRO A 742 -32.29 -44.06 22.37
C PRO A 742 -33.67 -44.47 21.82
N ASP A 743 -34.64 -44.68 22.70
CA ASP A 743 -36.04 -45.01 22.32
C ASP A 743 -36.86 -43.76 21.91
N SER A 744 -36.20 -42.75 21.34
CA SER A 744 -36.78 -41.43 21.04
C SER A 744 -36.23 -40.85 19.72
N PRO A 745 -37.08 -40.39 18.79
CA PRO A 745 -36.65 -39.66 17.59
C PRO A 745 -36.09 -38.25 17.86
N HIS A 746 -36.15 -37.75 19.09
CA HIS A 746 -35.78 -36.36 19.43
C HIS A 746 -34.30 -36.15 19.83
N ASP A 747 -33.50 -37.21 19.95
CA ASP A 747 -32.07 -37.17 20.30
C ASP A 747 -31.13 -37.36 19.09
N ILE A 748 -31.50 -36.83 17.91
CA ILE A 748 -30.70 -36.81 16.67
C ILE A 748 -30.42 -35.36 16.24
#